data_AF-A0A2V7N9H5-F1
#
_entry.id   AF-A0A2V7N9H5-F1
#
_cell.length_a   1.000
_cell.length_b   1.000
_cell.length_c   1.000
_cell.angle_alpha   90.00
_cell.angle_beta   90.00
_cell.angle_gamma   90.00
#
_symmetry.space_group_name_H-M   'P 1'
#
loop_
_entity.id
_entity.type
_entity.pdbx_description
1 polymer ?
#
loop_
_entity_poly.entity_id
_entity_poly.type
_entity_poly.pdbx_seq_one_letter_code
_entity_poly.pdbx_strand_id
1 'polypeptide(L)'
;MRVCLGLALLLPLWPLARAQSPPVARVVPKIDTLHGEVREDDYFWLREKQNPEVLAYLEAENAYTAAGMKHTEALQEQLYREMLGRIKETDLTVPYRNNGYWYYNRTEQGKPYPIYCRKKGSFDAAEDVILDQNALAQGKRFHALGGFDVSPDGSRLLYLEDTTAFREYTLYVKDLSSGRLTDSIRGVWNGTAWADDNRTFFYLTADSAKRGNAVWRHVIGMPRTQDVKVFQEDNVLENVTVFRSRSGKYVLIPADGFTSSEWRMIPTARPTAEPRVIAARRPNVEYSVEPADGFLLIYTNDHAPNFRIVRAPDSDPAPAHWTDWLPHRDSVFVENVDAFKDFVVVSERSGGLRRLRVTDLRANRSHYVTFPEVAYGVFPASNPEFDTRTFRFSYSSLVTPSSVYDYDMRSRARLLKKRQEIPSGYDGDQYEVRRFMAPARDGVRVPVSVLLRRGTLLDASRPLLLYAYGSYGATIEPTFNSNVLSLVDRGFIYAIAHIRGGQEMGRRWYDDGKMMHKLNTFRDYIDVGEELVRLKFTSRDRLVANGGSAGGLLMGAVVNMRPDLFRAVVADVPFVDVINTMLDASLPLTAQEWDQWGNPHIAEQYAYMRQYSPYDNVEAKAYPWMLVTTSFNDSQVMYWEPSKWVAKLRARKTDSNPLYFKVNLAGGHGGSSGRYDRLREIAFRYAFMLDAVGLAGTRQASANP
;
A
#
# COMPACT_ATOMS: atom_id res chain seq x y z
N MET A 1 7.05 83.45 28.67
CA MET A 1 5.82 82.78 28.18
C MET A 1 6.20 81.53 27.42
N ARG A 2 5.95 80.35 28.00
CA ARG A 2 6.13 79.04 27.34
C ARG A 2 4.83 78.73 26.58
N VAL A 3 4.93 78.46 25.27
CA VAL A 3 3.82 77.92 24.48
C VAL A 3 4.10 76.44 24.26
N CYS A 4 3.24 75.60 24.81
CA CYS A 4 3.22 74.14 24.62
C CYS A 4 2.60 73.81 23.25
N LEU A 5 3.33 73.12 22.37
CA LEU A 5 2.75 72.37 21.27
C LEU A 5 2.68 70.89 21.67
N GLY A 6 1.46 70.36 21.78
CA GLY A 6 1.22 68.93 22.03
C GLY A 6 1.46 68.11 20.77
N LEU A 7 2.34 67.11 20.85
CA LEU A 7 2.44 66.04 19.87
C LEU A 7 1.38 64.97 20.18
N ALA A 8 0.42 64.78 19.26
CA ALA A 8 -0.47 63.63 19.27
C ALA A 8 0.28 62.42 18.68
N LEU A 9 0.53 61.39 19.48
CA LEU A 9 0.99 60.08 19.00
C LEU A 9 -0.17 59.36 18.31
N LEU A 10 -0.09 59.21 16.99
CA LEU A 10 -0.88 58.25 16.23
C LEU A 10 -0.14 56.90 16.25
N LEU A 11 -0.62 55.96 17.07
CA LEU A 11 -0.22 54.55 17.00
C LEU A 11 -0.81 53.91 15.73
N PRO A 12 -0.02 53.21 14.91
CA PRO A 12 -0.55 52.47 13.77
C PRO A 12 -1.29 51.24 14.29
N LEU A 13 -2.61 51.20 14.09
CA LEU A 13 -3.41 49.99 14.21
C LEU A 13 -2.98 49.02 13.10
N TRP A 14 -2.16 48.02 13.43
CA TRP A 14 -1.97 46.87 12.55
C TRP A 14 -3.30 46.11 12.45
N PRO A 15 -3.80 45.80 11.23
CA PRO A 15 -4.98 44.97 11.10
C PRO A 15 -4.63 43.57 11.65
N LEU A 16 -5.31 43.17 12.72
CA LEU A 16 -5.35 41.78 13.18
C LEU A 16 -5.70 40.91 11.96
N ALA A 17 -4.80 40.00 11.59
CA ALA A 17 -5.05 39.03 10.54
C ALA A 17 -6.32 38.25 10.91
N ARG A 18 -7.42 38.50 10.19
CA ARG A 18 -8.70 37.83 10.42
C ARG A 18 -8.51 36.36 10.12
N ALA A 19 -8.66 35.49 11.13
CA ALA A 19 -8.58 34.04 10.93
C ALA A 19 -9.55 33.62 9.81
N GLN A 20 -9.05 32.88 8.83
CA GLN A 20 -9.84 32.45 7.69
C GLN A 20 -10.89 31.43 8.19
N SER A 21 -12.18 31.74 7.99
CA SER A 21 -13.25 30.80 8.33
C SER A 21 -13.14 29.52 7.48
N PRO A 22 -13.51 28.35 8.03
CA PRO A 22 -13.52 27.11 7.25
C PRO A 22 -14.48 27.22 6.05
N PRO A 23 -14.11 26.69 4.88
CA PRO A 23 -15.02 26.55 3.75
C PRO A 23 -16.30 25.81 4.15
N VAL A 24 -17.43 26.34 3.67
CA VAL A 24 -18.76 25.76 3.85
C VAL A 24 -19.23 25.27 2.49
N ALA A 25 -19.37 23.96 2.33
CA ALA A 25 -19.94 23.38 1.12
C ALA A 25 -21.44 23.74 1.03
N ARG A 26 -21.90 24.04 -0.17
CA ARG A 26 -23.34 24.19 -0.45
C ARG A 26 -24.05 22.86 -0.17
N VAL A 27 -25.21 22.95 0.46
CA VAL A 27 -26.12 21.82 0.67
C VAL A 27 -27.03 21.71 -0.56
N VAL A 28 -26.95 20.57 -1.25
CA VAL A 28 -27.80 20.22 -2.40
C VAL A 28 -28.32 18.80 -2.15
N PRO A 29 -29.47 18.65 -1.48
CA PRO A 29 -29.99 17.35 -1.11
C PRO A 29 -30.23 16.47 -2.34
N LYS A 30 -29.55 15.33 -2.39
CA LYS A 30 -29.96 14.21 -3.24
C LYS A 30 -30.64 13.18 -2.36
N ILE A 31 -31.91 12.93 -2.65
CA ILE A 31 -32.72 11.95 -1.92
C ILE A 31 -32.82 10.67 -2.74
N ASP A 32 -32.54 9.54 -2.10
CA ASP A 32 -32.81 8.21 -2.63
C ASP A 32 -33.52 7.34 -1.58
N THR A 33 -34.06 6.20 -2.03
CA THR A 33 -34.70 5.23 -1.14
C THR A 33 -34.12 3.86 -1.42
N LEU A 34 -33.61 3.21 -0.37
CA LEU A 34 -33.03 1.87 -0.45
C LEU A 34 -33.58 1.03 0.71
N HIS A 35 -34.11 -0.16 0.40
CA HIS A 35 -34.72 -1.06 1.40
C HIS A 35 -35.80 -0.39 2.28
N GLY A 36 -36.49 0.62 1.74
CA GLY A 36 -37.50 1.40 2.46
C GLY A 36 -36.95 2.53 3.36
N GLU A 37 -35.63 2.67 3.49
CA GLU A 37 -34.98 3.79 4.17
C GLU A 37 -34.80 4.96 3.19
N VAL A 38 -35.35 6.13 3.53
CA VAL A 38 -35.08 7.38 2.83
C VAL A 38 -33.71 7.87 3.25
N ARG A 39 -32.84 8.10 2.27
CA ARG A 39 -31.47 8.55 2.46
C ARG A 39 -31.30 9.90 1.80
N GLU A 40 -30.51 10.75 2.46
CA GLU A 40 -30.25 12.11 2.02
C GLU A 40 -28.74 12.34 1.99
N ASP A 41 -28.25 12.70 0.82
CA ASP A 41 -26.86 13.08 0.57
C ASP A 41 -26.77 14.54 0.14
N ASP A 42 -26.56 15.42 1.13
CA ASP A 42 -26.43 16.88 0.97
C ASP A 42 -25.28 17.31 0.07
N TYR A 43 -24.31 16.43 -0.17
CA TYR A 43 -23.03 16.77 -0.78
C TYR A 43 -22.71 15.91 -2.02
N PHE A 44 -23.71 15.23 -2.59
CA PHE A 44 -23.51 14.36 -3.77
C PHE A 44 -22.84 15.11 -4.94
N TRP A 45 -23.13 16.40 -5.11
CA TRP A 45 -22.57 17.27 -6.16
C TRP A 45 -21.03 17.34 -6.14
N LEU A 46 -20.37 17.07 -5.01
CA LEU A 46 -18.90 17.06 -4.93
C LEU A 46 -18.26 15.96 -5.78
N ARG A 47 -19.04 14.96 -6.21
CA ARG A 47 -18.62 13.90 -7.13
C ARG A 47 -18.44 14.37 -8.58
N GLU A 48 -19.03 15.51 -8.95
CA GLU A 48 -19.04 16.02 -10.33
C GLU A 48 -17.68 16.61 -10.71
N LYS A 49 -16.73 15.77 -11.13
CA LYS A 49 -15.34 16.17 -11.38
C LYS A 49 -15.17 17.33 -12.38
N GLN A 50 -16.10 17.50 -13.32
CA GLN A 50 -16.07 18.58 -14.31
C GLN A 50 -16.75 19.88 -13.83
N ASN A 51 -17.42 19.86 -12.67
CA ASN A 51 -18.09 21.02 -12.11
C ASN A 51 -17.05 22.00 -11.50
N PRO A 52 -16.98 23.26 -11.98
CA PRO A 52 -15.99 24.22 -11.48
C PRO A 52 -16.20 24.60 -10.00
N GLU A 53 -17.42 24.49 -9.45
CA GLU A 53 -17.68 24.71 -8.02
C GLU A 53 -16.95 23.67 -7.16
N VAL A 54 -16.77 22.45 -7.66
CA VAL A 54 -16.03 21.40 -6.94
C VAL A 54 -14.57 21.80 -6.81
N LEU A 55 -13.93 22.19 -7.93
CA LEU A 55 -12.54 22.63 -7.89
C LEU A 55 -12.36 23.85 -6.96
N ALA A 56 -13.25 24.83 -7.05
CA ALA A 56 -13.23 26.00 -6.18
C ALA A 56 -13.36 25.63 -4.69
N TYR A 57 -14.22 24.67 -4.34
CA TYR A 57 -14.34 24.16 -2.97
C TYR A 57 -13.03 23.48 -2.51
N LEU A 58 -12.45 22.59 -3.33
CA LEU A 58 -11.21 21.89 -2.99
C LEU A 58 -10.01 22.85 -2.85
N GLU A 59 -9.95 23.91 -3.66
CA GLU A 59 -8.94 24.97 -3.55
C GLU A 59 -9.13 25.79 -2.28
N ALA A 60 -10.37 26.13 -1.92
CA ALA A 60 -10.68 26.81 -0.66
C ALA A 60 -10.30 25.97 0.57
N GLU A 61 -10.50 24.65 0.51
CA GLU A 61 -10.08 23.70 1.55
C GLU A 61 -8.56 23.66 1.72
N ASN A 62 -7.83 23.64 0.59
CA ASN A 62 -6.37 23.75 0.59
C ASN A 62 -5.90 25.08 1.18
N ALA A 63 -6.56 26.20 0.87
CA ALA A 63 -6.22 27.51 1.39
C ALA A 63 -6.46 27.60 2.91
N TYR A 64 -7.61 27.11 3.40
CA TYR A 64 -7.92 27.06 4.83
C TYR A 64 -6.90 26.20 5.59
N THR A 65 -6.58 25.03 5.06
CA THR A 65 -5.59 24.13 5.65
C THR A 65 -4.19 24.76 5.69
N ALA A 66 -3.78 25.45 4.60
CA ALA A 66 -2.51 26.16 4.57
C ALA A 66 -2.46 27.30 5.59
N ALA A 67 -3.54 28.10 5.69
CA ALA A 67 -3.64 29.17 6.68
C ALA A 67 -3.58 28.65 8.12
N GLY A 68 -4.30 27.56 8.41
CA GLY A 68 -4.35 26.93 9.73
C GLY A 68 -3.03 26.26 10.15
N MET A 69 -2.23 25.81 9.20
CA MET A 69 -0.93 25.16 9.44
C MET A 69 0.26 26.11 9.29
N LYS A 70 0.04 27.40 9.01
CA LYS A 70 1.09 28.38 8.72
C LYS A 70 2.12 28.51 9.84
N HIS A 71 1.70 28.46 11.10
CA HIS A 71 2.61 28.53 12.26
C HIS A 71 3.58 27.35 12.34
N THR A 72 3.27 26.24 11.65
CA THR A 72 4.12 25.04 11.62
C THR A 72 5.07 24.99 10.43
N GLU A 73 5.09 25.97 9.52
CA GLU A 73 5.91 25.92 8.28
C GLU A 73 7.40 25.69 8.57
N ALA A 74 7.95 26.35 9.60
CA ALA A 74 9.34 26.13 10.02
C ALA A 74 9.58 24.69 10.51
N LEU A 75 8.62 24.12 11.23
CA LEU A 75 8.67 22.72 11.67
C LEU A 75 8.55 21.76 10.49
N GLN A 76 7.67 22.04 9.52
CA GLN A 76 7.53 21.23 8.31
C GLN A 76 8.85 21.20 7.51
N GLU A 77 9.51 22.35 7.33
CA GLU A 77 10.82 22.43 6.68
C GLU A 77 11.88 21.66 7.47
N GLN A 78 11.89 21.79 8.80
CA GLN A 78 12.81 21.05 9.65
C GLN A 78 12.61 19.53 9.51
N LEU A 79 11.37 19.05 9.63
CA LEU A 79 11.03 17.63 9.49
C LEU A 79 11.39 17.10 8.10
N TYR A 80 11.13 17.89 7.05
CA TYR A 80 11.55 17.56 5.69
C TYR A 80 13.06 17.34 5.59
N ARG A 81 13.87 18.28 6.13
CA ARG A 81 15.34 18.17 6.12
C ARG A 81 15.84 16.98 6.94
N GLU A 82 15.23 16.70 8.09
CA GLU A 82 15.57 15.54 8.92
C GLU A 82 15.33 14.23 8.14
N MET A 83 14.18 14.09 7.50
CA MET A 83 13.84 12.90 6.71
C MET A 83 14.71 12.77 5.46
N LEU A 84 14.97 13.88 4.77
CA LEU A 84 15.89 13.90 3.63
C LEU A 84 17.31 13.49 4.06
N GLY A 85 17.80 13.99 5.19
CA GLY A 85 19.10 13.62 5.76
C GLY A 85 19.20 12.15 6.20
N ARG A 86 18.08 11.42 6.33
CA ARG A 86 18.05 9.96 6.55
C ARG A 86 18.08 9.16 5.25
N ILE A 87 18.04 9.80 4.08
CA ILE A 87 18.04 9.14 2.78
C ILE A 87 19.41 9.32 2.13
N LYS A 88 20.02 8.21 1.75
CA LYS A 88 21.14 8.21 0.82
C LYS A 88 20.61 8.53 -0.58
N GLU A 89 20.75 9.79 -1.01
CA GLU A 89 20.13 10.23 -2.26
C GLU A 89 20.74 9.56 -3.50
N THR A 90 22.07 9.48 -3.55
CA THR A 90 22.81 8.75 -4.58
C THR A 90 23.07 7.33 -4.11
N ASP A 91 22.36 6.37 -4.69
CA ASP A 91 22.35 4.98 -4.21
C ASP A 91 22.07 4.00 -5.35
N LEU A 92 22.34 2.72 -5.13
CA LEU A 92 22.04 1.63 -6.06
C LEU A 92 21.46 0.41 -5.34
N THR A 93 20.48 -0.25 -5.94
CA THR A 93 19.92 -1.50 -5.40
C THR A 93 20.90 -2.66 -5.53
N VAL A 94 20.72 -3.70 -4.72
CA VAL A 94 21.56 -4.91 -4.83
C VAL A 94 21.37 -5.54 -6.21
N PRO A 95 22.43 -5.64 -7.03
CA PRO A 95 22.31 -6.19 -8.37
C PRO A 95 21.85 -7.65 -8.34
N TYR A 96 20.93 -8.00 -9.21
CA TYR A 96 20.48 -9.38 -9.42
C TYR A 96 20.84 -9.81 -10.83
N ARG A 97 21.12 -11.09 -11.02
CA ARG A 97 21.43 -11.64 -12.33
C ARG A 97 20.15 -12.16 -12.98
N ASN A 98 20.01 -11.97 -14.28
CA ASN A 98 18.95 -12.55 -15.09
C ASN A 98 19.43 -12.62 -16.55
N ASN A 99 19.25 -13.76 -17.22
CA ASN A 99 19.56 -13.95 -18.66
C ASN A 99 20.91 -13.35 -19.12
N GLY A 100 21.98 -13.55 -18.34
CA GLY A 100 23.33 -13.10 -18.69
C GLY A 100 23.62 -11.62 -18.40
N TYR A 101 22.71 -10.89 -17.76
CA TYR A 101 22.91 -9.51 -17.30
C TYR A 101 22.77 -9.39 -15.79
N TRP A 102 23.45 -8.41 -15.22
CA TRP A 102 23.23 -7.90 -13.87
C TRP A 102 22.36 -6.67 -13.93
N TYR A 103 21.15 -6.75 -13.39
CA TYR A 103 20.19 -5.65 -13.33
C TYR A 103 20.20 -4.99 -11.97
N TYR A 104 19.99 -3.68 -11.97
CA TYR A 104 19.82 -2.85 -10.79
C TYR A 104 19.14 -1.55 -11.19
N ASN A 105 18.69 -0.80 -10.20
CA ASN A 105 18.37 0.60 -10.38
C ASN A 105 19.27 1.45 -9.49
N ARG A 106 19.49 2.69 -9.92
CA ARG A 106 20.22 3.69 -9.16
C ARG A 106 19.43 4.98 -9.06
N THR A 107 19.71 5.74 -8.02
CA THR A 107 19.20 7.09 -7.81
C THR A 107 20.36 8.07 -7.80
N GLU A 108 20.09 9.31 -8.19
CA GLU A 108 21.06 10.40 -8.16
C GLU A 108 20.52 11.53 -7.28
N GLN A 109 21.40 12.21 -6.57
CA GLN A 109 21.04 13.40 -5.80
C GLN A 109 20.30 14.44 -6.65
N GLY A 110 19.25 15.03 -6.07
CA GLY A 110 18.40 16.01 -6.76
C GLY A 110 17.46 15.41 -7.82
N LYS A 111 17.59 14.14 -8.20
CA LYS A 111 16.67 13.47 -9.13
C LYS A 111 15.54 12.73 -8.39
N PRO A 112 14.27 12.95 -8.75
CA PRO A 112 13.12 12.39 -8.02
C PRO A 112 12.81 10.92 -8.34
N TYR A 113 13.35 10.38 -9.45
CA TYR A 113 13.02 9.04 -9.95
C TYR A 113 14.26 8.15 -10.14
N PRO A 114 14.09 6.82 -10.07
CA PRO A 114 15.17 5.86 -10.36
C PRO A 114 15.57 5.84 -11.84
N ILE A 115 16.81 5.41 -12.07
CA ILE A 115 17.38 5.07 -13.38
C ILE A 115 17.59 3.56 -13.38
N TYR A 116 17.04 2.87 -14.37
CA TYR A 116 17.10 1.42 -14.51
C TYR A 116 18.27 1.05 -15.41
N CYS A 117 19.13 0.17 -14.90
CA CYS A 117 20.44 -0.13 -15.46
C CYS A 117 20.66 -1.64 -15.56
N ARG A 118 21.57 -2.04 -16.45
CA ARG A 118 22.12 -3.38 -16.47
C ARG A 118 23.58 -3.41 -16.88
N LYS A 119 24.24 -4.53 -16.64
CA LYS A 119 25.62 -4.80 -17.08
C LYS A 119 25.73 -6.23 -17.63
N LYS A 120 26.40 -6.42 -18.76
CA LYS A 120 26.48 -7.72 -19.44
C LYS A 120 27.56 -8.62 -18.82
N GLY A 121 27.20 -9.84 -18.43
CA GLY A 121 28.11 -10.89 -17.94
C GLY A 121 28.65 -10.63 -16.52
N SER A 122 29.42 -9.55 -16.34
CA SER A 122 30.02 -9.15 -15.07
C SER A 122 29.48 -7.80 -14.59
N PHE A 123 29.49 -7.58 -13.27
CA PHE A 123 29.17 -6.28 -12.69
C PHE A 123 30.29 -5.25 -12.88
N ASP A 124 31.48 -5.68 -13.32
CA ASP A 124 32.58 -4.79 -13.73
C ASP A 124 32.44 -4.28 -15.18
N ALA A 125 31.49 -4.83 -15.95
CA ALA A 125 31.24 -4.38 -17.31
C ALA A 125 30.66 -2.96 -17.35
N ALA A 126 30.66 -2.37 -18.54
CA ALA A 126 30.04 -1.07 -18.80
C ALA A 126 28.53 -1.10 -18.47
N GLU A 127 28.05 -0.01 -17.87
CA GLU A 127 26.63 0.19 -17.59
C GLU A 127 25.86 0.48 -18.88
N ASP A 128 24.73 -0.19 -19.04
CA ASP A 128 23.69 0.07 -20.04
C ASP A 128 22.44 0.61 -19.33
N VAL A 129 22.07 1.86 -19.59
CA VAL A 129 20.86 2.49 -19.04
C VAL A 129 19.66 2.11 -19.91
N ILE A 130 18.84 1.20 -19.42
CA ILE A 130 17.68 0.70 -20.18
C ILE A 130 16.50 1.68 -20.14
N LEU A 131 16.34 2.41 -19.03
CA LEU A 131 15.25 3.37 -18.82
C LEU A 131 15.63 4.45 -17.80
N ASP A 132 15.61 5.72 -18.19
CA ASP A 132 15.73 6.86 -17.26
C ASP A 132 14.34 7.48 -17.04
N GLN A 133 13.76 7.23 -15.86
CA GLN A 133 12.45 7.77 -15.53
C GLN A 133 12.46 9.30 -15.35
N ASN A 134 13.61 9.91 -15.02
CA ASN A 134 13.73 11.36 -14.90
C ASN A 134 13.62 12.03 -16.27
N ALA A 135 14.25 11.45 -17.29
CA ALA A 135 14.12 11.90 -18.67
C ALA A 135 12.66 11.79 -19.16
N LEU A 136 11.99 10.67 -18.85
CA LEU A 136 10.57 10.49 -19.20
C LEU A 136 9.65 11.48 -18.47
N ALA A 137 9.95 11.80 -17.21
CA ALA A 137 9.14 12.69 -16.39
C ALA A 137 9.33 14.18 -16.70
N GLN A 138 10.31 14.56 -17.52
CA GLN A 138 10.63 15.96 -17.79
C GLN A 138 9.42 16.71 -18.37
N GLY A 139 9.08 17.85 -17.76
CA GLY A 139 7.95 18.69 -18.18
C GLY A 139 6.56 18.16 -17.82
N LYS A 140 6.46 17.01 -17.13
CA LYS A 140 5.18 16.41 -16.74
C LYS A 140 4.85 16.72 -15.28
N ARG A 141 3.57 16.95 -14.99
CA ARG A 141 3.07 17.20 -13.63
C ARG A 141 3.02 15.92 -12.77
N PHE A 142 2.93 14.77 -13.44
CA PHE A 142 2.95 13.45 -12.84
C PHE A 142 3.61 12.48 -13.81
N HIS A 143 4.36 11.51 -13.27
CA HIS A 143 4.88 10.40 -14.05
C HIS A 143 5.06 9.16 -13.17
N ALA A 144 4.48 8.04 -13.58
CA ALA A 144 4.68 6.74 -12.96
C ALA A 144 4.97 5.68 -14.03
N LEU A 145 5.70 4.64 -13.63
CA LEU A 145 5.80 3.41 -14.40
C LEU A 145 4.80 2.40 -13.83
N GLY A 146 3.98 1.80 -14.68
CA GLY A 146 3.10 0.68 -14.29
C GLY A 146 3.91 -0.61 -14.06
N GLY A 147 4.94 -0.81 -14.88
CA GLY A 147 5.81 -1.98 -14.86
C GLY A 147 6.70 -1.95 -16.09
N PHE A 148 7.65 -2.87 -16.14
CA PHE A 148 8.49 -3.09 -17.32
C PHE A 148 9.03 -4.52 -17.34
N ASP A 149 9.27 -5.04 -18.54
CA ASP A 149 9.81 -6.37 -18.77
C ASP A 149 10.85 -6.36 -19.88
N VAL A 150 11.98 -7.01 -19.65
CA VAL A 150 13.02 -7.21 -20.66
C VAL A 150 12.80 -8.55 -21.38
N SER A 151 12.96 -8.57 -22.71
CA SER A 151 12.83 -9.80 -23.49
C SER A 151 13.84 -10.87 -23.04
N PRO A 152 13.55 -12.17 -23.24
CA PRO A 152 14.44 -13.26 -22.85
C PRO A 152 15.88 -13.11 -23.35
N ASP A 153 16.07 -12.64 -24.58
CA ASP A 153 17.39 -12.38 -25.19
C ASP A 153 18.05 -11.06 -24.72
N GLY A 154 17.34 -10.24 -23.96
CA GLY A 154 17.82 -8.93 -23.50
C GLY A 154 17.85 -7.85 -24.58
N SER A 155 17.22 -8.02 -25.74
CA SER A 155 17.28 -7.05 -26.84
C SER A 155 16.17 -5.99 -26.82
N ARG A 156 15.08 -6.22 -26.09
CA ARG A 156 13.89 -5.35 -26.03
C ARG A 156 13.45 -5.07 -24.60
N LEU A 157 12.78 -3.94 -24.41
CA LEU A 157 12.12 -3.54 -23.16
C LEU A 157 10.66 -3.18 -23.45
N LEU A 158 9.73 -3.82 -22.73
CA LEU A 158 8.37 -3.30 -22.55
C LEU A 158 8.38 -2.38 -21.34
N TYR A 159 7.74 -1.22 -21.42
CA TYR A 159 7.44 -0.42 -20.23
C TYR A 159 6.08 0.24 -20.34
N LEU A 160 5.41 0.41 -19.19
CA LEU A 160 4.10 1.00 -19.06
C LEU A 160 4.24 2.39 -18.44
N GLU A 161 3.78 3.43 -19.12
CA GLU A 161 3.86 4.82 -18.66
C GLU A 161 2.48 5.37 -18.31
N ASP A 162 2.35 5.99 -17.13
CA ASP A 162 1.17 6.76 -16.69
C ASP A 162 1.57 8.21 -16.37
N THR A 163 0.88 9.16 -17.03
CA THR A 163 1.05 10.60 -16.83
C THR A 163 -0.21 11.28 -16.26
N THR A 164 -1.25 10.50 -16.00
CA THR A 164 -2.58 10.94 -15.54
C THR A 164 -2.77 10.81 -14.03
N ALA A 165 -1.95 9.97 -13.37
CA ALA A 165 -2.12 9.49 -12.00
C ALA A 165 -3.38 8.64 -11.75
N PHE A 166 -4.16 8.38 -12.80
CA PHE A 166 -5.39 7.60 -12.79
C PHE A 166 -5.18 6.15 -13.30
N ARG A 167 -3.92 5.70 -13.37
CA ARG A 167 -3.54 4.34 -13.80
C ARG A 167 -3.97 4.02 -15.23
N GLU A 168 -3.91 5.02 -16.11
CA GLU A 168 -4.07 4.84 -17.55
C GLU A 168 -2.70 4.72 -18.19
N TYR A 169 -2.36 3.52 -18.66
CA TYR A 169 -1.03 3.24 -19.16
C TYR A 169 -0.96 3.29 -20.69
N THR A 170 0.15 3.82 -21.19
CA THR A 170 0.63 3.53 -22.55
C THR A 170 1.79 2.53 -22.44
N LEU A 171 1.66 1.40 -23.12
CA LEU A 171 2.74 0.44 -23.32
C LEU A 171 3.65 0.93 -24.44
N TYR A 172 4.95 0.84 -24.22
CA TYR A 172 5.97 1.10 -25.21
C TYR A 172 6.91 -0.09 -25.35
N VAL A 173 7.33 -0.37 -26.58
CA VAL A 173 8.39 -1.34 -26.89
C VAL A 173 9.63 -0.57 -27.32
N LYS A 174 10.74 -0.75 -26.59
CA LYS A 174 12.02 -0.11 -26.87
C LYS A 174 13.05 -1.15 -27.30
N ASP A 175 13.70 -0.92 -28.45
CA ASP A 175 14.92 -1.63 -28.83
C ASP A 175 16.09 -1.12 -27.97
N LEU A 176 16.71 -2.03 -27.20
CA LEU A 176 17.73 -1.64 -26.23
C LEU A 176 19.09 -1.35 -26.87
N SER A 177 19.33 -1.78 -28.12
CA SER A 177 20.59 -1.50 -28.82
C SER A 177 20.65 -0.10 -29.42
N SER A 178 19.51 0.38 -29.94
CA SER A 178 19.36 1.66 -30.62
C SER A 178 18.67 2.72 -29.78
N GLY A 179 17.96 2.31 -28.72
CA GLY A 179 17.11 3.18 -27.91
C GLY A 179 15.78 3.56 -28.55
N ARG A 180 15.51 3.10 -29.79
CA ARG A 180 14.31 3.47 -30.56
C ARG A 180 13.06 2.76 -30.04
N LEU A 181 11.94 3.49 -29.97
CA LEU A 181 10.62 2.90 -29.75
C LEU A 181 10.14 2.25 -31.05
N THR A 182 9.79 0.97 -31.01
CA THR A 182 9.29 0.24 -32.18
C THR A 182 7.77 0.21 -32.23
N ASP A 183 7.11 0.14 -31.07
CA ASP A 183 5.66 -0.01 -30.97
C ASP A 183 5.14 0.74 -29.75
N SER A 184 3.86 1.12 -29.79
CA SER A 184 3.15 1.72 -28.66
C SER A 184 1.67 1.35 -28.65
N ILE A 185 1.13 1.03 -27.47
CA ILE A 185 -0.28 0.65 -27.29
C ILE A 185 -0.87 1.46 -26.14
N ARG A 186 -1.90 2.28 -26.42
CA ARG A 186 -2.61 3.09 -25.42
C ARG A 186 -3.76 2.32 -24.78
N GLY A 187 -4.12 2.70 -23.56
CA GLY A 187 -5.28 2.16 -22.86
C GLY A 187 -5.06 0.73 -22.38
N VAL A 188 -3.83 0.43 -21.97
CA VAL A 188 -3.49 -0.87 -21.38
C VAL A 188 -3.57 -0.79 -19.87
N TRP A 189 -3.59 -1.96 -19.24
CA TRP A 189 -3.53 -2.12 -17.79
C TRP A 189 -2.16 -2.63 -17.34
N ASN A 190 -1.94 -2.70 -16.02
CA ASN A 190 -0.67 -3.12 -15.47
C ASN A 190 -0.49 -4.64 -15.54
N GLY A 191 0.38 -5.11 -16.43
CA GLY A 191 0.83 -6.50 -16.53
C GLY A 191 1.27 -6.85 -17.95
N THR A 192 2.42 -7.53 -18.07
CA THR A 192 3.01 -7.94 -19.33
C THR A 192 3.69 -9.31 -19.22
N ALA A 193 3.86 -10.00 -20.35
CA ALA A 193 4.67 -11.22 -20.40
C ALA A 193 5.29 -11.43 -21.78
N TRP A 194 6.56 -11.82 -21.83
CA TRP A 194 7.24 -12.19 -23.07
C TRP A 194 7.09 -13.67 -23.43
N ALA A 195 6.93 -13.96 -24.72
CA ALA A 195 7.18 -15.27 -25.30
C ALA A 195 8.69 -15.52 -25.54
N ASP A 196 9.07 -16.74 -25.93
CA ASP A 196 10.48 -17.11 -26.16
C ASP A 196 11.07 -16.61 -27.48
N ASP A 197 10.22 -16.22 -28.42
CA ASP A 197 10.63 -15.74 -29.75
C ASP A 197 11.14 -14.29 -29.74
N ASN A 198 11.12 -13.61 -28.58
CA ASN A 198 11.51 -12.20 -28.38
C ASN A 198 10.75 -11.21 -29.28
N ARG A 199 9.61 -11.63 -29.84
CA ARG A 199 8.80 -10.86 -30.77
C ARG A 199 7.35 -10.78 -30.34
N THR A 200 6.84 -11.80 -29.66
CA THR A 200 5.48 -11.86 -29.15
C THR A 200 5.45 -11.56 -27.67
N PHE A 201 4.51 -10.71 -27.27
CA PHE A 201 4.23 -10.43 -25.87
C PHE A 201 2.73 -10.38 -25.60
N PHE A 202 2.39 -10.53 -24.33
CA PHE A 202 1.03 -10.44 -23.81
C PHE A 202 0.89 -9.18 -22.98
N TYR A 203 -0.26 -8.52 -23.06
CA TYR A 203 -0.58 -7.32 -22.30
C TYR A 203 -2.04 -7.33 -21.87
N LEU A 204 -2.37 -6.47 -20.90
CA LEU A 204 -3.72 -6.39 -20.34
C LEU A 204 -4.47 -5.16 -20.83
N THR A 205 -5.79 -5.27 -20.91
CA THR A 205 -6.70 -4.13 -20.91
C THR A 205 -7.60 -4.17 -19.69
N ALA A 206 -8.21 -3.03 -19.36
CA ALA A 206 -9.21 -2.93 -18.32
C ALA A 206 -10.57 -2.53 -18.90
N ASP A 207 -11.65 -2.86 -18.19
CA ASP A 207 -12.99 -2.37 -18.49
C ASP A 207 -13.19 -0.90 -18.06
N SER A 208 -14.40 -0.38 -18.24
CA SER A 208 -14.75 0.99 -17.89
C SER A 208 -14.62 1.28 -16.38
N ALA A 209 -14.73 0.25 -15.53
CA ALA A 209 -14.53 0.33 -14.10
C ALA A 209 -13.06 0.10 -13.69
N LYS A 210 -12.11 0.22 -14.63
CA LYS A 210 -10.66 0.06 -14.33
C LYS A 210 -10.30 -1.31 -13.74
N ARG A 211 -11.06 -2.36 -14.06
CA ARG A 211 -10.74 -3.74 -13.71
C ARG A 211 -10.01 -4.41 -14.87
N GLY A 212 -8.82 -4.97 -14.62
CA GLY A 212 -8.12 -5.80 -15.60
C GLY A 212 -9.01 -6.97 -16.01
N ASN A 213 -9.42 -7.05 -17.27
CA ASN A 213 -10.47 -7.96 -17.70
C ASN A 213 -10.12 -8.78 -18.95
N ALA A 214 -9.07 -8.44 -19.68
CA ALA A 214 -8.71 -9.16 -20.89
C ALA A 214 -7.20 -9.16 -21.12
N VAL A 215 -6.72 -10.29 -21.65
CA VAL A 215 -5.33 -10.49 -22.09
C VAL A 215 -5.29 -10.50 -23.60
N TRP A 216 -4.38 -9.72 -24.15
CA TRP A 216 -4.14 -9.60 -25.58
C TRP A 216 -2.73 -10.09 -25.91
N ARG A 217 -2.57 -10.66 -27.11
CA ARG A 217 -1.29 -11.05 -27.68
C ARG A 217 -0.95 -10.12 -28.83
N HIS A 218 0.23 -9.51 -28.75
CA HIS A 218 0.77 -8.63 -29.77
C HIS A 218 2.05 -9.23 -30.39
N VAL A 219 2.25 -8.96 -31.67
CA VAL A 219 3.47 -9.31 -32.41
C VAL A 219 4.13 -8.01 -32.85
N ILE A 220 5.36 -7.75 -32.40
CA ILE A 220 6.11 -6.53 -32.71
C ILE A 220 6.09 -6.22 -34.21
N GLY A 221 5.81 -4.96 -34.52
CA GLY A 221 5.73 -4.39 -35.87
C GLY A 221 4.40 -4.62 -36.57
N MET A 222 3.46 -5.37 -35.99
CA MET A 222 2.11 -5.53 -36.54
C MET A 222 1.19 -4.42 -36.01
N PRO A 223 0.20 -3.98 -36.81
CA PRO A 223 -0.79 -3.03 -36.32
C PRO A 223 -1.63 -3.67 -35.22
N ARG A 224 -1.97 -2.87 -34.19
CA ARG A 224 -2.82 -3.30 -33.05
C ARG A 224 -4.13 -3.98 -33.47
N THR A 225 -4.68 -3.65 -34.63
CA THR A 225 -5.90 -4.28 -35.16
C THR A 225 -5.74 -5.78 -35.44
N GLN A 226 -4.51 -6.29 -35.49
CA GLN A 226 -4.20 -7.72 -35.61
C GLN A 226 -3.92 -8.40 -34.27
N ASP A 227 -3.98 -7.67 -33.14
CA ASP A 227 -3.81 -8.25 -31.82
C ASP A 227 -4.94 -9.24 -31.54
N VAL A 228 -4.57 -10.40 -30.97
CA VAL A 228 -5.53 -11.46 -30.65
C VAL A 228 -5.91 -11.35 -29.18
N LYS A 229 -7.20 -11.27 -28.87
CA LYS A 229 -7.70 -11.42 -27.51
C LYS A 229 -7.57 -12.88 -27.11
N VAL A 230 -6.65 -13.16 -26.18
CA VAL A 230 -6.31 -14.50 -25.71
C VAL A 230 -7.25 -14.96 -24.61
N PHE A 231 -7.70 -14.03 -23.76
CA PHE A 231 -8.61 -14.33 -22.66
C PHE A 231 -9.47 -13.10 -22.33
N GLN A 232 -10.70 -13.36 -21.89
CA GLN A 232 -11.68 -12.38 -21.43
C GLN A 232 -12.31 -12.91 -20.14
N GLU A 233 -12.37 -12.08 -19.12
CA GLU A 233 -13.09 -12.34 -17.87
C GLU A 233 -14.29 -11.39 -17.76
N ASP A 234 -15.47 -11.98 -17.89
CA ASP A 234 -16.74 -11.25 -17.85
C ASP A 234 -17.33 -11.19 -16.44
N ASN A 235 -16.86 -12.03 -15.50
CA ASN A 235 -17.24 -11.91 -14.10
C ASN A 235 -16.55 -10.69 -13.48
N VAL A 236 -17.36 -9.67 -13.15
CA VAL A 236 -16.90 -8.40 -12.57
C VAL A 236 -16.23 -8.52 -11.20
N LEU A 237 -16.38 -9.65 -10.52
CA LEU A 237 -15.73 -9.92 -9.22
C LEU A 237 -14.26 -10.30 -9.35
N GLU A 238 -13.80 -10.61 -10.57
CA GLU A 238 -12.52 -11.27 -10.83
C GLU A 238 -11.57 -10.29 -11.52
N ASN A 239 -10.32 -10.22 -11.10
CA ASN A 239 -9.29 -9.42 -11.76
C ASN A 239 -8.36 -10.31 -12.57
N VAL A 240 -8.04 -9.90 -13.78
CA VAL A 240 -7.11 -10.60 -14.66
C VAL A 240 -5.73 -9.95 -14.60
N THR A 241 -4.71 -10.78 -14.48
CA THR A 241 -3.31 -10.37 -14.68
C THR A 241 -2.61 -11.28 -15.69
N VAL A 242 -1.39 -10.92 -16.08
CA VAL A 242 -0.53 -11.74 -16.94
C VAL A 242 0.93 -11.52 -16.58
N PHE A 243 1.69 -12.60 -16.48
CA PHE A 243 3.13 -12.54 -16.25
C PHE A 243 3.83 -13.81 -16.74
N ARG A 244 5.15 -13.72 -16.89
CA ARG A 244 6.00 -14.86 -17.24
C ARG A 244 6.49 -15.56 -15.97
N SER A 245 6.36 -16.88 -15.92
CA SER A 245 6.87 -17.72 -14.82
C SER A 245 8.40 -17.61 -14.66
N ARG A 246 8.90 -17.82 -13.42
CA ARG A 246 10.35 -17.79 -13.11
C ARG A 246 11.15 -18.82 -13.91
N SER A 247 10.59 -20.01 -14.11
CA SER A 247 11.20 -21.04 -14.96
C SER A 247 11.29 -20.63 -16.44
N GLY A 248 10.55 -19.58 -16.83
CA GLY A 248 10.48 -19.07 -18.18
C GLY A 248 9.69 -19.95 -19.14
N LYS A 249 9.10 -21.06 -18.70
CA LYS A 249 8.40 -22.03 -19.56
C LYS A 249 6.95 -21.62 -19.91
N TYR A 250 6.34 -20.79 -19.07
CA TYR A 250 4.92 -20.45 -19.16
C TYR A 250 4.66 -18.95 -19.01
N VAL A 251 3.72 -18.45 -19.81
CA VAL A 251 2.92 -17.26 -19.49
C VAL A 251 1.76 -17.73 -18.63
N LEU A 252 1.57 -17.10 -17.48
CA LEU A 252 0.48 -17.38 -16.54
C LEU A 252 -0.54 -16.25 -16.62
N ILE A 253 -1.82 -16.63 -16.63
CA ILE A 253 -2.97 -15.72 -16.67
C ILE A 253 -3.88 -16.09 -15.49
N PRO A 254 -3.68 -15.47 -14.31
CA PRO A 254 -4.63 -15.55 -13.21
C PRO A 254 -5.89 -14.72 -13.51
N ALA A 255 -7.04 -15.28 -13.15
CA ALA A 255 -8.26 -14.55 -12.90
C ALA A 255 -8.66 -14.79 -11.44
N ASP A 256 -8.41 -13.80 -10.58
CA ASP A 256 -8.56 -13.91 -9.13
C ASP A 256 -9.58 -12.88 -8.60
N GLY A 257 -10.54 -13.36 -7.81
CA GLY A 257 -11.42 -12.58 -6.95
C GLY A 257 -11.01 -12.69 -5.49
N PHE A 258 -11.82 -12.12 -4.58
CA PHE A 258 -11.58 -12.23 -3.13
C PHE A 258 -11.83 -13.62 -2.55
N THR A 259 -12.59 -14.44 -3.25
CA THR A 259 -13.06 -15.74 -2.77
C THR A 259 -12.83 -16.87 -3.76
N SER A 260 -12.32 -16.59 -4.97
CA SER A 260 -12.10 -17.63 -5.97
C SER A 260 -10.95 -17.31 -6.91
N SER A 261 -10.35 -18.35 -7.48
CA SER A 261 -9.27 -18.24 -8.46
C SER A 261 -9.49 -19.17 -9.64
N GLU A 262 -9.03 -18.74 -10.82
CA GLU A 262 -8.86 -19.61 -11.99
C GLU A 262 -7.62 -19.18 -12.79
N TRP A 263 -6.62 -20.05 -12.85
CA TRP A 263 -5.37 -19.78 -13.54
C TRP A 263 -5.29 -20.55 -14.85
N ARG A 264 -4.80 -19.86 -15.87
CA ARG A 264 -4.46 -20.43 -17.18
C ARG A 264 -2.96 -20.35 -17.41
N MET A 265 -2.46 -21.24 -18.26
CA MET A 265 -1.07 -21.19 -18.72
C MET A 265 -0.94 -21.39 -20.23
N ILE A 266 0.03 -20.70 -20.82
CA ILE A 266 0.43 -20.82 -22.22
C ILE A 266 1.93 -21.11 -22.27
N PRO A 267 2.41 -22.15 -22.97
CA PRO A 267 3.83 -22.38 -23.16
C PRO A 267 4.48 -21.20 -23.90
N THR A 268 5.54 -20.62 -23.36
CA THR A 268 6.25 -19.47 -23.96
C THR A 268 6.89 -19.80 -25.31
N ALA A 269 7.26 -21.07 -25.51
CA ALA A 269 7.79 -21.60 -26.77
C ALA A 269 6.73 -21.76 -27.87
N ARG A 270 5.44 -21.72 -27.51
CA ARG A 270 4.29 -21.80 -28.44
C ARG A 270 3.28 -20.71 -28.08
N PRO A 271 3.61 -19.43 -28.28
CA PRO A 271 2.78 -18.32 -27.80
C PRO A 271 1.42 -18.19 -28.51
N THR A 272 1.22 -18.93 -29.60
CA THR A 272 -0.05 -19.07 -30.30
C THR A 272 -0.95 -20.18 -29.77
N ALA A 273 -0.47 -21.02 -28.84
CA ALA A 273 -1.28 -22.08 -28.24
C ALA A 273 -2.44 -21.50 -27.42
N GLU A 274 -3.54 -22.25 -27.37
CA GLU A 274 -4.70 -21.90 -26.55
C GLU A 274 -4.34 -21.94 -25.05
N PRO A 275 -4.87 -21.01 -24.24
CA PRO A 275 -4.68 -21.03 -22.79
C PRO A 275 -5.28 -22.28 -22.16
N ARG A 276 -4.47 -23.04 -21.42
CA ARG A 276 -4.93 -24.22 -20.67
C ARG A 276 -5.28 -23.84 -19.24
N VAL A 277 -6.52 -24.09 -18.83
CA VAL A 277 -6.97 -23.95 -17.44
C VAL A 277 -6.29 -25.02 -16.56
N ILE A 278 -5.85 -24.61 -15.37
CA ILE A 278 -5.21 -25.50 -14.39
C ILE A 278 -6.26 -26.23 -13.56
N ALA A 279 -7.15 -25.48 -12.92
CA ALA A 279 -8.34 -25.97 -12.25
C ALA A 279 -9.49 -25.00 -12.47
N ALA A 280 -10.67 -25.51 -12.79
CA ALA A 280 -11.85 -24.67 -12.98
C ALA A 280 -12.20 -23.93 -11.68
N ARG A 281 -12.68 -22.68 -11.82
CA ARG A 281 -13.12 -21.85 -10.70
C ARG A 281 -14.15 -22.59 -9.83
N ARG A 282 -13.98 -22.50 -8.51
CA ARG A 282 -14.97 -22.95 -7.52
C ARG A 282 -15.22 -21.84 -6.50
N PRO A 283 -16.47 -21.62 -6.06
CA PRO A 283 -16.75 -20.65 -5.00
C PRO A 283 -15.95 -20.95 -3.73
N ASN A 284 -15.40 -19.91 -3.10
CA ASN A 284 -14.59 -19.99 -1.87
C ASN A 284 -13.30 -20.82 -2.01
N VAL A 285 -12.86 -21.14 -3.24
CA VAL A 285 -11.59 -21.84 -3.48
C VAL A 285 -10.62 -20.92 -4.21
N GLU A 286 -9.61 -20.49 -3.47
CA GLU A 286 -8.47 -19.74 -3.95
C GLU A 286 -7.31 -20.68 -4.22
N TYR A 287 -6.56 -20.40 -5.27
CA TYR A 287 -5.28 -21.04 -5.52
C TYR A 287 -4.38 -20.15 -6.37
N SER A 288 -3.08 -20.37 -6.24
CA SER A 288 -2.10 -19.78 -7.14
C SER A 288 -1.03 -20.81 -7.48
N VAL A 289 -0.30 -20.55 -8.56
CA VAL A 289 0.51 -21.58 -9.22
C VAL A 289 1.94 -21.11 -9.39
N GLU A 290 2.87 -21.93 -8.95
CA GLU A 290 4.31 -21.74 -9.09
C GLU A 290 4.90 -22.92 -9.89
N PRO A 291 5.25 -22.71 -11.18
CA PRO A 291 5.89 -23.74 -11.98
C PRO A 291 7.29 -24.11 -11.48
N ALA A 292 7.51 -25.40 -11.22
CA ALA A 292 8.81 -25.99 -10.94
C ALA A 292 9.32 -26.77 -12.17
N ASP A 293 10.31 -27.65 -12.00
CA ASP A 293 10.84 -28.46 -13.11
C ASP A 293 10.02 -29.75 -13.30
N GLY A 294 9.10 -29.75 -14.28
CA GLY A 294 8.26 -30.91 -14.63
C GLY A 294 6.98 -31.06 -13.81
N PHE A 295 6.71 -30.11 -12.91
CA PHE A 295 5.50 -30.09 -12.08
C PHE A 295 5.15 -28.66 -11.66
N LEU A 296 3.92 -28.49 -11.19
CA LEU A 296 3.43 -27.27 -10.57
C LEU A 296 3.33 -27.46 -9.06
N LEU A 297 3.70 -26.43 -8.30
CA LEU A 297 3.28 -26.26 -6.92
C LEU A 297 2.06 -25.35 -6.92
N ILE A 298 0.97 -25.84 -6.33
CA ILE A 298 -0.31 -25.12 -6.27
C ILE A 298 -0.61 -24.94 -4.79
N TYR A 299 -0.55 -23.70 -4.30
CA TYR A 299 -0.99 -23.43 -2.93
C TYR A 299 -2.45 -22.99 -2.96
N THR A 300 -3.28 -23.65 -2.16
CA THR A 300 -4.74 -23.55 -2.24
C THR A 300 -5.40 -23.66 -0.87
N ASN A 301 -6.55 -23.01 -0.71
CA ASN A 301 -7.39 -23.13 0.48
C ASN A 301 -8.44 -24.26 0.39
N ASP A 302 -8.42 -25.08 -0.67
CA ASP A 302 -9.37 -26.18 -0.86
C ASP A 302 -9.31 -27.16 0.33
N HIS A 303 -10.36 -27.14 1.15
CA HIS A 303 -10.46 -27.83 2.45
C HIS A 303 -9.32 -27.49 3.44
N ALA A 304 -8.69 -26.33 3.29
CA ALA A 304 -7.51 -25.89 4.03
C ALA A 304 -7.53 -24.36 4.25
N PRO A 305 -8.26 -23.81 5.23
CA PRO A 305 -8.38 -22.36 5.40
C PRO A 305 -7.04 -21.61 5.52
N ASN A 306 -6.04 -22.21 6.16
CA ASN A 306 -4.68 -21.65 6.23
C ASN A 306 -3.75 -22.09 5.10
N PHE A 307 -4.35 -22.56 4.01
CA PHE A 307 -3.74 -23.06 2.79
C PHE A 307 -2.89 -24.32 3.01
N ARG A 308 -2.83 -25.12 1.95
CA ARG A 308 -1.90 -26.24 1.77
C ARG A 308 -1.19 -26.06 0.43
N ILE A 309 -0.11 -26.79 0.21
CA ILE A 309 0.54 -26.85 -1.11
C ILE A 309 0.39 -28.26 -1.65
N VAL A 310 -0.19 -28.37 -2.83
CA VAL A 310 -0.27 -29.61 -3.61
C VAL A 310 0.69 -29.54 -4.80
N ARG A 311 1.04 -30.71 -5.31
CA ARG A 311 1.86 -30.93 -6.50
C ARG A 311 1.00 -31.57 -7.60
N ALA A 312 1.17 -31.11 -8.84
CA ALA A 312 0.59 -31.74 -10.03
C ALA A 312 1.62 -31.74 -11.19
N PRO A 313 1.61 -32.74 -12.09
CA PRO A 313 2.42 -32.67 -13.32
C PRO A 313 2.12 -31.40 -14.13
N ASP A 314 3.14 -30.76 -14.70
CA ASP A 314 2.91 -29.59 -15.57
C ASP A 314 2.32 -30.00 -16.93
N SER A 315 2.48 -31.27 -17.32
CA SER A 315 1.86 -31.87 -18.50
C SER A 315 0.36 -32.09 -18.34
N ASP A 316 -0.13 -32.34 -17.12
CA ASP A 316 -1.53 -32.52 -16.79
C ASP A 316 -1.82 -32.02 -15.35
N PRO A 317 -2.17 -30.74 -15.19
CA PRO A 317 -2.26 -30.09 -13.88
C PRO A 317 -3.63 -30.24 -13.21
N ALA A 318 -4.52 -31.07 -13.76
CA ALA A 318 -5.91 -31.17 -13.31
C ALA A 318 -6.01 -31.58 -11.82
N PRO A 319 -7.05 -31.15 -11.08
CA PRO A 319 -7.25 -31.50 -9.67
C PRO A 319 -7.18 -32.99 -9.35
N ALA A 320 -7.54 -33.87 -10.29
CA ALA A 320 -7.43 -35.33 -10.13
C ALA A 320 -5.99 -35.83 -9.94
N HIS A 321 -4.98 -35.02 -10.31
CA HIS A 321 -3.56 -35.33 -10.18
C HIS A 321 -2.89 -34.57 -9.03
N TRP A 322 -3.66 -33.87 -8.20
CA TRP A 322 -3.14 -33.13 -7.06
C TRP A 322 -2.75 -34.08 -5.94
N THR A 323 -1.50 -33.96 -5.48
CA THR A 323 -0.95 -34.72 -4.35
C THR A 323 -0.41 -33.77 -3.31
N ASP A 324 -0.66 -34.01 -2.03
CA ASP A 324 -0.16 -33.14 -0.97
C ASP A 324 1.37 -33.08 -0.97
N TRP A 325 1.92 -31.87 -1.00
CA TRP A 325 3.35 -31.59 -0.85
C TRP A 325 3.66 -30.93 0.52
N LEU A 326 2.85 -29.95 0.91
CA LEU A 326 2.84 -29.37 2.25
C LEU A 326 1.40 -29.36 2.79
N PRO A 327 1.05 -30.24 3.75
CA PRO A 327 -0.32 -30.35 4.25
C PRO A 327 -0.73 -29.12 5.08
N HIS A 328 -2.04 -28.94 5.21
CA HIS A 328 -2.66 -27.88 6.02
C HIS A 328 -2.28 -27.99 7.51
N ARG A 329 -2.12 -26.83 8.16
CA ARG A 329 -1.91 -26.70 9.61
C ARG A 329 -2.72 -25.53 10.16
N ASP A 330 -3.52 -25.77 11.21
CA ASP A 330 -4.37 -24.74 11.79
C ASP A 330 -3.59 -23.53 12.32
N SER A 331 -2.35 -23.72 12.79
CA SER A 331 -1.53 -22.67 13.40
C SER A 331 -0.53 -22.01 12.44
N VAL A 332 -0.54 -22.38 11.16
CA VAL A 332 0.43 -21.91 10.16
C VAL A 332 -0.25 -21.57 8.85
N PHE A 333 -0.23 -20.28 8.50
CA PHE A 333 -0.78 -19.79 7.24
C PHE A 333 0.29 -19.79 6.14
N VAL A 334 0.05 -20.47 5.02
CA VAL A 334 0.93 -20.43 3.85
C VAL A 334 0.57 -19.21 3.00
N GLU A 335 1.54 -18.30 2.80
CA GLU A 335 1.33 -17.05 2.05
C GLU A 335 1.80 -17.15 0.60
N ASN A 336 2.92 -17.82 0.36
CA ASN A 336 3.53 -17.91 -0.97
C ASN A 336 4.50 -19.09 -1.06
N VAL A 337 4.82 -19.49 -2.30
CA VAL A 337 5.84 -20.48 -2.62
C VAL A 337 6.71 -19.99 -3.78
N ASP A 338 8.03 -20.08 -3.62
CA ASP A 338 9.02 -19.82 -4.67
C ASP A 338 9.72 -21.13 -5.04
N ALA A 339 9.56 -21.56 -6.29
CA ALA A 339 10.23 -22.75 -6.82
C ALA A 339 11.50 -22.39 -7.60
N PHE A 340 12.55 -23.15 -7.32
CA PHE A 340 13.82 -23.19 -8.03
C PHE A 340 14.06 -24.62 -8.53
N LYS A 341 15.08 -24.81 -9.37
CA LYS A 341 15.41 -26.12 -9.94
C LYS A 341 15.54 -27.23 -8.88
N ASP A 342 16.24 -26.94 -7.79
CA ASP A 342 16.56 -27.92 -6.73
C ASP A 342 15.96 -27.59 -5.36
N PHE A 343 15.29 -26.44 -5.23
CA PHE A 343 14.84 -25.92 -3.94
C PHE A 343 13.44 -25.30 -4.04
N VAL A 344 12.73 -25.33 -2.92
CA VAL A 344 11.46 -24.62 -2.74
C VAL A 344 11.54 -23.79 -1.47
N VAL A 345 11.15 -22.53 -1.54
CA VAL A 345 11.04 -21.64 -0.38
C VAL A 345 9.57 -21.31 -0.16
N VAL A 346 9.03 -21.70 0.99
CA VAL A 346 7.66 -21.36 1.39
C VAL A 346 7.70 -20.21 2.37
N SER A 347 6.96 -19.14 2.06
CA SER A 347 6.67 -18.07 3.01
C SER A 347 5.43 -18.46 3.81
N GLU A 348 5.57 -18.61 5.13
CA GLU A 348 4.47 -18.99 6.01
C GLU A 348 4.44 -18.11 7.27
N ARG A 349 3.25 -17.88 7.84
CA ARG A 349 3.08 -17.15 9.10
C ARG A 349 2.74 -18.06 10.25
N SER A 350 3.32 -17.77 11.40
CA SER A 350 2.89 -18.37 12.66
C SER A 350 3.15 -17.43 13.82
N GLY A 351 2.14 -17.25 14.67
CA GLY A 351 2.18 -16.34 15.81
C GLY A 351 2.44 -14.89 15.39
N GLY A 352 1.82 -14.42 14.30
CA GLY A 352 1.89 -13.02 13.85
C GLY A 352 3.08 -12.65 12.97
N LEU A 353 4.03 -13.57 12.72
CA LEU A 353 5.27 -13.27 12.00
C LEU A 353 5.49 -14.23 10.84
N ARG A 354 6.01 -13.69 9.73
CA ARG A 354 6.43 -14.49 8.57
C ARG A 354 7.73 -15.24 8.85
N ARG A 355 7.82 -16.44 8.29
CA ARG A 355 8.95 -17.36 8.33
C ARG A 355 9.21 -17.88 6.93
N LEU A 356 10.47 -18.19 6.66
CA LEU A 356 10.89 -18.80 5.40
C LEU A 356 11.26 -20.26 5.66
N ARG A 357 10.53 -21.19 5.05
CA ARG A 357 10.83 -22.62 5.07
C ARG A 357 11.48 -23.01 3.75
N VAL A 358 12.75 -23.41 3.81
CA VAL A 358 13.52 -23.85 2.64
C VAL A 358 13.53 -25.37 2.60
N THR A 359 13.17 -25.95 1.45
CA THR A 359 13.16 -27.39 1.19
C THR A 359 14.09 -27.73 0.05
N ASP A 360 15.07 -28.60 0.30
CA ASP A 360 15.91 -29.21 -0.74
C ASP A 360 15.14 -30.38 -1.37
N LEU A 361 14.80 -30.27 -2.64
CA LEU A 361 14.00 -31.26 -3.36
C LEU A 361 14.76 -32.57 -3.59
N ARG A 362 16.10 -32.52 -3.71
CA ARG A 362 16.92 -33.72 -3.92
C ARG A 362 17.12 -34.50 -2.62
N ALA A 363 17.38 -33.80 -1.53
CA ALA A 363 17.59 -34.41 -0.22
C ALA A 363 16.28 -34.73 0.52
N ASN A 364 15.16 -34.17 0.06
CA ASN A 364 13.86 -34.17 0.73
C ASN A 364 13.95 -33.73 2.21
N ARG A 365 14.64 -32.60 2.45
CA ARG A 365 14.85 -32.04 3.79
C ARG A 365 14.47 -30.56 3.82
N SER A 366 13.75 -30.16 4.86
CA SER A 366 13.38 -28.76 5.09
C SER A 366 14.10 -28.16 6.30
N HIS A 367 14.26 -26.84 6.30
CA HIS A 367 14.69 -26.06 7.46
C HIS A 367 14.09 -24.66 7.42
N TYR A 368 14.11 -23.97 8.57
CA TYR A 368 13.70 -22.57 8.67
C TYR A 368 14.90 -21.62 8.68
N VAL A 369 14.73 -20.46 8.06
CA VAL A 369 15.63 -19.32 8.27
C VAL A 369 15.29 -18.66 9.60
N THR A 370 16.29 -18.43 10.45
CA THR A 370 16.12 -17.85 11.79
C THR A 370 16.44 -16.35 11.82
N PHE A 371 15.66 -15.60 12.58
CA PHE A 371 15.78 -14.15 12.74
C PHE A 371 15.93 -13.77 14.21
N PRO A 372 16.73 -12.75 14.55
CA PRO A 372 17.11 -12.46 15.93
C PRO A 372 16.06 -11.67 16.73
N GLU A 373 15.16 -10.95 16.07
CA GLU A 373 14.27 -9.99 16.74
C GLU A 373 12.87 -10.54 17.02
N VAL A 374 12.22 -10.02 18.07
CA VAL A 374 10.88 -10.48 18.52
C VAL A 374 9.73 -9.99 17.62
N ALA A 375 9.98 -8.95 16.83
CA ALA A 375 9.08 -8.40 15.82
C ALA A 375 9.92 -7.96 14.62
N TYR A 376 9.68 -8.55 13.46
CA TYR A 376 10.42 -8.29 12.23
C TYR A 376 9.51 -8.50 11.01
N GLY A 377 9.95 -7.98 9.87
CA GLY A 377 9.44 -8.34 8.54
C GLY A 377 10.53 -9.05 7.74
N VAL A 378 10.12 -10.07 7.00
CA VAL A 378 10.96 -10.75 5.99
C VAL A 378 10.18 -10.83 4.69
N PHE A 379 10.86 -10.62 3.56
CA PHE A 379 10.21 -10.66 2.25
C PHE A 379 11.13 -11.34 1.24
N PRO A 380 10.61 -12.22 0.38
CA PRO A 380 11.29 -12.56 -0.87
C PRO A 380 11.68 -11.27 -1.59
N ALA A 381 12.92 -11.19 -2.06
CA ALA A 381 13.39 -10.09 -2.89
C ALA A 381 13.47 -10.56 -4.36
N SER A 382 14.26 -9.88 -5.20
CA SER A 382 14.42 -10.28 -6.61
C SER A 382 15.14 -11.63 -6.72
N ASN A 383 14.40 -12.64 -7.19
CA ASN A 383 14.86 -14.01 -7.42
C ASN A 383 14.46 -14.51 -8.83
N PRO A 384 14.97 -13.91 -9.92
CA PRO A 384 14.54 -14.28 -11.27
C PRO A 384 15.26 -15.52 -11.82
N GLU A 385 16.45 -15.87 -11.32
CA GLU A 385 17.15 -17.08 -11.78
C GLU A 385 16.50 -18.35 -11.21
N PHE A 386 16.07 -19.24 -12.08
CA PHE A 386 15.47 -20.53 -11.70
C PHE A 386 16.52 -21.57 -11.26
N ASP A 387 17.65 -21.66 -11.98
CA ASP A 387 18.75 -22.57 -11.67
C ASP A 387 19.76 -21.88 -10.75
N THR A 388 19.42 -21.83 -9.46
CA THR A 388 20.25 -21.21 -8.43
C THR A 388 20.14 -21.97 -7.11
N ARG A 389 21.20 -21.86 -6.30
CA ARG A 389 21.20 -22.29 -4.89
C ARG A 389 20.99 -21.14 -3.90
N THR A 390 20.87 -19.91 -4.41
CA THR A 390 20.79 -18.70 -3.61
C THR A 390 19.35 -18.19 -3.62
N PHE A 391 18.77 -18.04 -2.43
CA PHE A 391 17.53 -17.31 -2.24
C PHE A 391 17.84 -15.93 -1.67
N ARG A 392 17.38 -14.87 -2.33
CA ARG A 392 17.50 -13.50 -1.87
C ARG A 392 16.25 -13.08 -1.11
N PHE A 393 16.45 -12.53 0.08
CA PHE A 393 15.37 -11.92 0.85
C PHE A 393 15.80 -10.58 1.43
N SER A 394 14.82 -9.73 1.74
CA SER A 394 15.01 -8.57 2.60
C SER A 394 14.53 -8.87 4.01
N TYR A 395 15.23 -8.32 4.99
CA TYR A 395 14.92 -8.39 6.41
C TYR A 395 14.95 -7.00 7.00
N SER A 396 13.99 -6.69 7.86
CA SER A 396 13.94 -5.43 8.59
C SER A 396 13.14 -5.60 9.88
N SER A 397 13.37 -4.73 10.84
CA SER A 397 12.54 -4.61 12.04
C SER A 397 12.28 -3.14 12.33
N LEU A 398 11.51 -2.82 13.38
CA LEU A 398 11.34 -1.45 13.83
C LEU A 398 12.65 -0.74 14.23
N VAL A 399 13.75 -1.48 14.47
CA VAL A 399 15.08 -0.92 14.82
C VAL A 399 16.21 -1.36 13.90
N THR A 400 15.95 -2.26 12.95
CA THR A 400 16.95 -2.73 11.97
C THR A 400 16.60 -2.21 10.58
N PRO A 401 17.39 -1.26 10.02
CA PRO A 401 17.24 -0.79 8.65
C PRO A 401 17.23 -1.93 7.63
N SER A 402 16.47 -1.75 6.55
CA SER A 402 16.26 -2.78 5.53
C SER A 402 17.57 -3.38 5.05
N SER A 403 17.69 -4.69 5.15
CA SER A 403 18.90 -5.44 4.86
C SER A 403 18.61 -6.55 3.86
N VAL A 404 19.31 -6.57 2.74
CA VAL A 404 19.19 -7.58 1.68
C VAL A 404 20.25 -8.65 1.91
N TYR A 405 19.82 -9.90 1.94
CA TYR A 405 20.68 -11.06 2.14
C TYR A 405 20.58 -12.03 0.96
N ASP A 406 21.74 -12.56 0.55
CA ASP A 406 21.82 -13.78 -0.24
C ASP A 406 21.93 -14.96 0.73
N TYR A 407 21.03 -15.92 0.63
CA TYR A 407 20.98 -17.12 1.46
C TYR A 407 21.26 -18.35 0.63
N ASP A 408 22.39 -19.02 0.91
CA ASP A 408 22.69 -20.30 0.28
C ASP A 408 21.80 -21.38 0.89
N MET A 409 20.86 -21.88 0.09
CA MET A 409 19.79 -22.77 0.54
C MET A 409 20.29 -24.15 1.01
N ARG A 410 21.56 -24.50 0.73
CA ARG A 410 22.15 -25.79 1.11
C ARG A 410 23.02 -25.67 2.36
N SER A 411 24.02 -24.79 2.31
CA SER A 411 24.96 -24.54 3.42
C SER A 411 24.36 -23.69 4.53
N ARG A 412 23.22 -23.01 4.27
CA ARG A 412 22.54 -22.07 5.17
C ARG A 412 23.35 -20.81 5.47
N ALA A 413 24.41 -20.56 4.69
CA ALA A 413 25.20 -19.35 4.80
C ALA A 413 24.37 -18.14 4.40
N ARG A 414 24.31 -17.14 5.28
CA ARG A 414 23.60 -15.88 5.07
C ARG A 414 24.61 -14.76 4.84
N LEU A 415 24.66 -14.24 3.62
CA LEU A 415 25.57 -13.16 3.22
C LEU A 415 24.81 -11.84 3.13
N LEU A 416 25.18 -10.85 3.94
CA LEU A 416 24.66 -9.49 3.83
C LEU A 416 25.16 -8.86 2.54
N LYS A 417 24.24 -8.45 1.67
CA LYS A 417 24.57 -7.78 0.40
C LYS A 417 24.49 -6.27 0.50
N LYS A 418 23.49 -5.78 1.22
CA LYS A 418 23.31 -4.35 1.48
C LYS A 418 22.50 -4.16 2.74
N ARG A 419 22.89 -3.19 3.54
CA ARG A 419 22.06 -2.58 4.57
C ARG A 419 21.73 -1.17 4.13
N GLN A 420 20.48 -0.76 4.31
CA GLN A 420 20.07 0.63 4.11
C GLN A 420 20.92 1.52 5.01
N GLU A 421 21.66 2.42 4.39
CA GLU A 421 22.45 3.43 5.09
C GLU A 421 21.53 4.59 5.49
N ILE A 422 21.68 5.08 6.71
CA ILE A 422 20.96 6.24 7.23
C ILE A 422 22.00 7.33 7.53
N PRO A 423 22.27 8.24 6.56
CA PRO A 423 23.43 9.14 6.62
C PRO A 423 23.47 10.08 7.83
N SER A 424 22.33 10.38 8.43
CA SER A 424 22.21 11.23 9.63
C SER A 424 22.65 10.56 10.93
N GLY A 425 23.27 9.38 10.89
CA GLY A 425 23.89 8.75 12.06
C GLY A 425 22.93 7.90 12.90
N TYR A 426 22.06 7.11 12.26
CA TYR A 426 21.16 6.21 12.98
C TYR A 426 21.93 5.19 13.81
N ASP A 427 21.56 5.11 15.09
CA ASP A 427 22.04 4.11 16.04
C ASP A 427 20.83 3.33 16.61
N GLY A 428 20.75 2.05 16.28
CA GLY A 428 19.67 1.16 16.71
C GLY A 428 19.63 0.94 18.22
N ASP A 429 20.77 1.10 18.92
CA ASP A 429 20.86 0.88 20.36
C ASP A 429 20.11 1.95 21.16
N GLN A 430 19.80 3.10 20.56
CA GLN A 430 18.97 4.14 21.17
C GLN A 430 17.48 3.79 21.26
N TYR A 431 17.05 2.70 20.62
CA TYR A 431 15.66 2.32 20.50
C TYR A 431 15.39 0.94 21.10
N GLU A 432 14.13 0.70 21.47
CA GLU A 432 13.64 -0.56 21.99
C GLU A 432 12.39 -0.97 21.24
N VAL A 433 12.29 -2.27 20.92
CA VAL A 433 11.09 -2.88 20.35
C VAL A 433 10.41 -3.72 21.42
N ARG A 434 9.12 -3.47 21.65
CA ARG A 434 8.26 -4.34 22.46
C ARG A 434 7.22 -4.99 21.60
N ARG A 435 6.86 -6.22 21.96
CA ARG A 435 5.75 -6.95 21.36
C ARG A 435 4.91 -7.58 22.45
N PHE A 436 3.62 -7.35 22.41
CA PHE A 436 2.68 -7.96 23.36
C PHE A 436 1.35 -8.25 22.67
N MET A 437 0.47 -8.92 23.41
CA MET A 437 -0.87 -9.26 22.94
C MET A 437 -1.88 -8.44 23.74
N ALA A 438 -2.63 -7.54 23.11
CA ALA A 438 -3.72 -6.80 23.74
C ALA A 438 -5.00 -7.66 23.78
N PRO A 439 -5.74 -7.68 24.89
CA PRO A 439 -7.05 -8.32 24.93
C PRO A 439 -8.07 -7.48 24.14
N ALA A 440 -8.75 -8.10 23.17
CA ALA A 440 -9.97 -7.57 22.59
C ALA A 440 -11.18 -7.91 23.48
N ARG A 441 -12.27 -7.16 23.33
CA ARG A 441 -13.50 -7.28 24.13
C ARG A 441 -14.21 -8.63 24.02
N ASP A 442 -13.93 -9.39 22.97
CA ASP A 442 -14.45 -10.74 22.74
C ASP A 442 -13.46 -11.86 23.15
N GLY A 443 -12.38 -11.49 23.85
CA GLY A 443 -11.38 -12.42 24.37
C GLY A 443 -10.24 -12.76 23.41
N VAL A 444 -10.31 -12.34 22.15
CA VAL A 444 -9.23 -12.49 21.18
C VAL A 444 -7.99 -11.69 21.63
N ARG A 445 -6.80 -12.19 21.29
CA ARG A 445 -5.52 -11.56 21.62
C ARG A 445 -4.91 -10.91 20.37
N VAL A 446 -5.02 -9.59 20.28
CA VAL A 446 -4.54 -8.79 19.16
C VAL A 446 -3.04 -8.50 19.34
N PRO A 447 -2.14 -8.92 18.43
CA PRO A 447 -0.73 -8.59 18.53
C PRO A 447 -0.50 -7.07 18.38
N VAL A 448 0.45 -6.53 19.14
CA VAL A 448 0.89 -5.13 19.04
C VAL A 448 2.41 -5.08 18.99
N SER A 449 2.95 -4.37 18.00
CA SER A 449 4.39 -4.08 17.90
C SER A 449 4.63 -2.60 18.24
N VAL A 450 5.60 -2.32 19.10
CA VAL A 450 5.87 -0.97 19.62
C VAL A 450 7.34 -0.61 19.46
N LEU A 451 7.60 0.58 18.94
CA LEU A 451 8.90 1.24 18.88
C LEU A 451 8.90 2.44 19.85
N LEU A 452 9.94 2.53 20.67
CA LEU A 452 10.17 3.65 21.59
C LEU A 452 11.67 3.91 21.73
N ARG A 453 12.06 5.10 22.22
CA ARG A 453 13.43 5.31 22.68
C ARG A 453 13.70 4.43 23.91
N ARG A 454 14.90 3.87 23.99
CA ARG A 454 15.34 3.10 25.15
C ARG A 454 15.26 3.96 26.41
N GLY A 455 14.79 3.38 27.51
CA GLY A 455 14.62 4.09 28.78
C GLY A 455 13.37 4.99 28.86
N THR A 456 12.49 4.97 27.86
CA THR A 456 11.18 5.66 27.95
C THR A 456 10.38 5.12 29.13
N LEU A 457 9.99 6.00 30.06
CA LEU A 457 9.09 5.68 31.16
C LEU A 457 7.65 5.51 30.65
N LEU A 458 6.99 4.43 31.08
CA LEU A 458 5.58 4.16 30.80
C LEU A 458 4.71 4.68 31.95
N ASP A 459 4.54 6.00 32.00
CA ASP A 459 3.81 6.75 33.04
C ASP A 459 2.62 7.55 32.47
N ALA A 460 2.20 7.23 31.25
CA ALA A 460 1.15 7.90 30.45
C ALA A 460 1.50 9.32 29.97
N SER A 461 2.71 9.83 30.20
CA SER A 461 3.11 11.19 29.76
C SER A 461 3.45 11.31 28.27
N ARG A 462 3.70 10.17 27.59
CA ARG A 462 4.24 10.15 26.24
C ARG A 462 3.15 10.25 25.18
N PRO A 463 3.31 11.08 24.13
CA PRO A 463 2.48 10.97 22.94
C PRO A 463 2.72 9.65 22.23
N LEU A 464 1.68 9.13 21.59
CA LEU A 464 1.74 7.86 20.89
C LEU A 464 1.06 7.98 19.53
N LEU A 465 1.74 7.51 18.48
CA LEU A 465 1.15 7.29 17.17
C LEU A 465 0.76 5.81 17.05
N LEU A 466 -0.54 5.55 16.98
CA LEU A 466 -1.10 4.22 16.71
C LEU A 466 -1.45 4.12 15.22
N TYR A 467 -0.93 3.09 14.56
CA TYR A 467 -1.16 2.81 13.15
C TYR A 467 -1.81 1.44 12.95
N ALA A 468 -2.75 1.35 12.02
CA ALA A 468 -3.28 0.08 11.52
C ALA A 468 -3.92 0.22 10.13
N TYR A 469 -4.26 -0.93 9.53
CA TYR A 469 -4.95 -1.02 8.24
C TYR A 469 -6.18 -1.95 8.29
N GLY A 470 -5.97 -3.25 8.55
CA GLY A 470 -7.03 -4.19 8.92
C GLY A 470 -8.06 -4.50 7.83
N SER A 471 -7.66 -4.64 6.56
CA SER A 471 -8.56 -5.03 5.46
C SER A 471 -7.83 -5.85 4.39
N TYR A 472 -8.60 -6.56 3.55
CA TYR A 472 -8.13 -7.38 2.41
C TYR A 472 -7.14 -8.50 2.77
N GLY A 473 -6.98 -8.80 4.05
CA GLY A 473 -5.93 -9.69 4.54
C GLY A 473 -4.52 -9.09 4.49
N ALA A 474 -4.40 -7.81 4.12
CA ALA A 474 -3.12 -7.13 4.06
C ALA A 474 -2.47 -7.04 5.45
N THR A 475 -1.23 -7.50 5.56
CA THR A 475 -0.48 -7.53 6.82
C THR A 475 0.41 -6.31 6.96
N ILE A 476 0.44 -5.70 8.15
CA ILE A 476 1.34 -4.57 8.45
C ILE A 476 2.59 -5.08 9.17
N GLU A 477 3.65 -5.32 8.41
CA GLU A 477 4.88 -5.89 8.96
C GLU A 477 5.64 -4.86 9.82
N PRO A 478 6.16 -5.24 11.00
CA PRO A 478 6.93 -4.35 11.88
C PRO A 478 8.33 -4.11 11.32
N THR A 479 8.42 -3.27 10.29
CA THR A 479 9.63 -2.96 9.52
C THR A 479 10.14 -1.54 9.79
N PHE A 480 11.39 -1.28 9.40
CA PHE A 480 12.05 -0.02 9.67
C PHE A 480 11.44 1.11 8.87
N ASN A 481 11.08 2.20 9.55
CA ASN A 481 10.62 3.43 8.93
C ASN A 481 11.45 4.58 9.47
N SER A 482 12.43 5.05 8.68
CA SER A 482 13.31 6.14 9.10
C SER A 482 12.55 7.45 9.34
N ASN A 483 11.39 7.66 8.72
CA ASN A 483 10.62 8.89 8.88
C ASN A 483 10.07 8.99 10.30
N VAL A 484 9.52 7.89 10.85
CA VAL A 484 8.88 7.89 12.18
C VAL A 484 9.84 8.29 13.30
N LEU A 485 11.16 8.19 13.08
CA LEU A 485 12.18 8.68 14.00
C LEU A 485 12.05 10.18 14.26
N SER A 486 11.57 10.99 13.31
CA SER A 486 11.29 12.41 13.59
C SER A 486 10.21 12.63 14.65
N LEU A 487 9.31 11.67 14.87
CA LEU A 487 8.38 11.67 15.99
C LEU A 487 9.00 11.04 17.24
N VAL A 488 9.61 9.84 17.10
CA VAL A 488 10.16 9.08 18.23
C VAL A 488 11.29 9.85 18.94
N ASP A 489 12.12 10.57 18.19
CA ASP A 489 13.17 11.44 18.74
C ASP A 489 12.63 12.71 19.43
N ARG A 490 11.32 12.97 19.33
CA ARG A 490 10.58 13.99 20.07
C ARG A 490 9.71 13.38 21.17
N GLY A 491 9.97 12.13 21.55
CA GLY A 491 9.32 11.46 22.66
C GLY A 491 8.02 10.74 22.33
N PHE A 492 7.66 10.60 21.04
CA PHE A 492 6.57 9.72 20.65
C PHE A 492 6.93 8.26 20.87
N ILE A 493 5.92 7.47 21.21
CA ILE A 493 5.89 6.03 21.02
C ILE A 493 5.21 5.75 19.67
N TYR A 494 5.72 4.81 18.89
CA TYR A 494 5.07 4.35 17.67
C TYR A 494 4.58 2.91 17.85
N ALA A 495 3.29 2.67 17.62
CA ALA A 495 2.68 1.35 17.77
C ALA A 495 1.93 0.94 16.51
N ILE A 496 2.01 -0.34 16.18
CA ILE A 496 1.25 -0.98 15.10
C ILE A 496 0.29 -1.97 15.75
N ALA A 497 -1.01 -1.78 15.51
CA ALA A 497 -2.04 -2.72 15.93
C ALA A 497 -2.34 -3.71 14.80
N HIS A 498 -2.06 -4.99 15.02
CA HIS A 498 -2.27 -6.07 14.05
C HIS A 498 -3.70 -6.60 14.13
N ILE A 499 -4.67 -5.71 13.90
CA ILE A 499 -6.12 -5.92 14.08
C ILE A 499 -6.73 -6.90 13.06
N ARG A 500 -7.88 -7.50 13.39
CA ARG A 500 -8.62 -8.35 12.45
C ARG A 500 -8.98 -7.64 11.16
N GLY A 501 -9.01 -8.41 10.07
CA GLY A 501 -9.13 -7.96 8.69
C GLY A 501 -7.78 -7.93 7.95
N GLY A 502 -6.66 -8.01 8.67
CA GLY A 502 -5.36 -8.47 8.14
C GLY A 502 -5.21 -10.00 8.23
N GLN A 503 -4.05 -10.54 7.87
CA GLN A 503 -3.73 -11.99 7.96
C GLN A 503 -2.52 -12.31 8.86
N GLU A 504 -2.16 -11.43 9.79
CA GLU A 504 -1.02 -11.64 10.69
C GLU A 504 -1.15 -12.97 11.44
N MET A 505 -2.36 -13.34 11.86
CA MET A 505 -2.67 -14.60 12.55
C MET A 505 -3.25 -15.69 11.64
N GLY A 506 -3.17 -15.52 10.32
CA GLY A 506 -3.68 -16.46 9.31
C GLY A 506 -5.07 -16.09 8.76
N ARG A 507 -5.65 -16.98 7.94
CA ARG A 507 -6.87 -16.68 7.16
C ARG A 507 -8.08 -16.33 8.01
N ARG A 508 -8.29 -17.01 9.13
CA ARG A 508 -9.38 -16.68 10.07
C ARG A 508 -9.30 -15.24 10.58
N TRP A 509 -8.10 -14.68 10.74
CA TRP A 509 -7.91 -13.30 11.17
C TRP A 509 -8.50 -12.29 10.18
N TYR A 510 -8.45 -12.63 8.88
CA TYR A 510 -9.04 -11.82 7.81
C TYR A 510 -10.54 -12.05 7.71
N ASP A 511 -10.98 -13.31 7.70
CA ASP A 511 -12.41 -13.65 7.60
C ASP A 511 -13.20 -13.05 8.78
N ASP A 512 -12.62 -13.02 9.99
CA ASP A 512 -13.20 -12.39 11.19
C ASP A 512 -13.11 -10.85 11.20
N GLY A 513 -12.66 -10.22 10.11
CA GLY A 513 -12.57 -8.75 9.96
C GLY A 513 -13.02 -8.25 8.59
N LYS A 514 -13.88 -9.01 7.92
CA LYS A 514 -14.52 -8.63 6.63
C LYS A 514 -16.02 -8.95 6.66
N MET A 515 -16.75 -8.48 5.65
CA MET A 515 -18.20 -8.74 5.51
C MET A 515 -18.95 -8.49 6.83
N MET A 516 -19.77 -9.44 7.28
CA MET A 516 -20.58 -9.38 8.51
C MET A 516 -19.76 -9.47 9.81
N HIS A 517 -18.44 -9.47 9.72
CA HIS A 517 -17.52 -9.37 10.85
C HIS A 517 -16.69 -8.07 10.83
N LYS A 518 -16.94 -7.15 9.89
CA LYS A 518 -16.10 -5.97 9.70
C LYS A 518 -15.98 -5.07 10.94
N LEU A 519 -17.00 -5.05 11.81
CA LEU A 519 -16.95 -4.30 13.07
C LEU A 519 -15.78 -4.70 13.98
N ASN A 520 -15.28 -5.94 13.87
CA ASN A 520 -14.15 -6.41 14.66
C ASN A 520 -12.88 -5.61 14.37
N THR A 521 -12.63 -5.18 13.12
CA THR A 521 -11.49 -4.32 12.77
C THR A 521 -11.49 -3.05 13.62
N PHE A 522 -12.63 -2.36 13.71
CA PHE A 522 -12.73 -1.09 14.43
C PHE A 522 -12.67 -1.29 15.95
N ARG A 523 -13.32 -2.36 16.45
CA ARG A 523 -13.34 -2.73 17.87
C ARG A 523 -11.95 -3.11 18.36
N ASP A 524 -11.21 -3.94 17.62
CA ASP A 524 -9.84 -4.32 17.95
C ASP A 524 -8.93 -3.08 18.06
N TYR A 525 -9.08 -2.13 17.13
CA TYR A 525 -8.28 -0.91 17.15
C TYR A 525 -8.57 -0.04 18.38
N ILE A 526 -9.85 0.09 18.74
CA ILE A 526 -10.28 0.79 19.96
C ILE A 526 -9.74 0.06 21.19
N ASP A 527 -9.90 -1.27 21.27
CA ASP A 527 -9.47 -2.07 22.41
C ASP A 527 -7.95 -2.01 22.60
N VAL A 528 -7.17 -2.01 21.51
CA VAL A 528 -5.72 -1.79 21.54
C VAL A 528 -5.38 -0.38 22.03
N GLY A 529 -6.09 0.65 21.55
CA GLY A 529 -5.89 2.03 22.01
C GLY A 529 -6.16 2.19 23.51
N GLU A 530 -7.23 1.58 24.01
CA GLU A 530 -7.56 1.56 25.44
C GLU A 530 -6.53 0.79 26.27
N GLU A 531 -6.05 -0.35 25.76
CA GLU A 531 -5.03 -1.14 26.43
C GLU A 531 -3.71 -0.36 26.53
N LEU A 532 -3.30 0.35 25.47
CA LEU A 532 -2.10 1.21 25.49
C LEU A 532 -2.22 2.33 26.53
N VAL A 533 -3.41 2.92 26.68
CA VAL A 533 -3.69 3.91 27.74
C VAL A 533 -3.64 3.25 29.13
N ARG A 534 -4.29 2.09 29.30
CA ARG A 534 -4.33 1.35 30.57
C ARG A 534 -2.94 0.92 31.03
N LEU A 535 -2.11 0.47 30.10
CA LEU A 535 -0.71 0.09 30.32
C LEU A 535 0.24 1.30 30.44
N LYS A 536 -0.29 2.53 30.40
CA LYS A 536 0.45 3.78 30.55
C LYS A 536 1.53 4.03 29.49
N PHE A 537 1.37 3.46 28.30
CA PHE A 537 2.18 3.88 27.15
C PHE A 537 1.86 5.33 26.76
N THR A 538 0.61 5.74 26.94
CA THR A 538 0.13 7.09 26.62
C THR A 538 -1.12 7.42 27.43
N SER A 539 -1.72 8.57 27.18
CA SER A 539 -3.01 9.02 27.68
C SER A 539 -3.92 9.43 26.52
N ARG A 540 -5.24 9.53 26.74
CA ARG A 540 -6.21 9.85 25.67
C ARG A 540 -5.94 11.22 25.02
N ASP A 541 -5.52 12.20 25.80
CA ASP A 541 -5.12 13.54 25.34
C ASP A 541 -3.80 13.58 24.57
N ARG A 542 -3.14 12.42 24.40
CA ARG A 542 -1.84 12.28 23.71
C ARG A 542 -1.80 11.13 22.69
N LEU A 543 -2.89 10.39 22.54
CA LEU A 543 -3.02 9.30 21.58
C LEU A 543 -3.43 9.84 20.20
N VAL A 544 -2.60 9.58 19.19
CA VAL A 544 -2.82 9.96 17.79
C VAL A 544 -3.08 8.70 16.97
N ALA A 545 -4.17 8.67 16.19
CA ALA A 545 -4.48 7.56 15.28
C ALA A 545 -4.10 7.89 13.84
N ASN A 546 -3.63 6.90 13.10
CA ASN A 546 -3.39 7.03 11.66
C ASN A 546 -3.73 5.75 10.89
N GLY A 547 -4.30 5.95 9.70
CA GLY A 547 -4.59 4.91 8.72
C GLY A 547 -4.92 5.55 7.38
N GLY A 548 -4.72 4.82 6.28
CA GLY A 548 -5.04 5.32 4.94
C GLY A 548 -5.69 4.28 4.04
N SER A 549 -6.39 4.74 2.99
CA SER A 549 -7.21 3.88 2.11
C SER A 549 -8.30 3.17 2.93
N ALA A 550 -8.35 1.83 2.95
CA ALA A 550 -9.18 1.07 3.89
C ALA A 550 -8.78 1.24 5.37
N GLY A 551 -7.52 1.61 5.67
CA GLY A 551 -7.15 2.11 7.00
C GLY A 551 -7.75 3.48 7.30
N GLY A 552 -8.13 4.24 6.26
CA GLY A 552 -8.91 5.47 6.39
C GLY A 552 -10.40 5.23 6.67
N LEU A 553 -10.97 4.13 6.16
CA LEU A 553 -12.26 3.61 6.63
C LEU A 553 -12.21 3.34 8.14
N LEU A 554 -11.16 2.66 8.60
CA LEU A 554 -10.90 2.46 10.02
C LEU A 554 -10.89 3.79 10.78
N MET A 555 -10.13 4.79 10.32
CA MET A 555 -10.09 6.11 10.97
C MET A 555 -11.48 6.75 11.03
N GLY A 556 -12.23 6.75 9.93
CA GLY A 556 -13.57 7.33 9.86
C GLY A 556 -14.57 6.64 10.79
N ALA A 557 -14.52 5.32 10.90
CA ALA A 557 -15.40 4.55 11.78
C ALA A 557 -15.07 4.83 13.26
N VAL A 558 -13.79 4.80 13.65
CA VAL A 558 -13.42 4.94 15.07
C VAL A 558 -13.63 6.35 15.61
N VAL A 559 -13.54 7.40 14.79
CA VAL A 559 -13.90 8.77 15.24
C VAL A 559 -15.40 8.94 15.47
N ASN A 560 -16.25 8.17 14.78
CA ASN A 560 -17.67 8.14 15.09
C ASN A 560 -17.93 7.32 16.37
N MET A 561 -17.27 6.17 16.53
CA MET A 561 -17.52 5.28 17.67
C MET A 561 -16.93 5.77 18.99
N ARG A 562 -15.70 6.30 18.98
CA ARG A 562 -14.91 6.68 20.16
C ARG A 562 -14.07 7.95 19.91
N PRO A 563 -14.71 9.09 19.58
CA PRO A 563 -13.99 10.36 19.40
C PRO A 563 -13.23 10.79 20.66
N ASP A 564 -13.65 10.34 21.85
CA ASP A 564 -13.04 10.64 23.15
C ASP A 564 -11.69 9.94 23.39
N LEU A 565 -11.38 8.90 22.62
CA LEU A 565 -10.18 8.10 22.83
C LEU A 565 -8.92 8.77 22.27
N PHE A 566 -9.08 9.60 21.24
CA PHE A 566 -7.97 10.15 20.46
C PHE A 566 -7.84 11.65 20.66
N ARG A 567 -6.61 12.14 20.78
CA ARG A 567 -6.30 13.57 20.69
C ARG A 567 -6.42 14.06 19.26
N ALA A 568 -5.87 13.28 18.33
CA ALA A 568 -5.85 13.59 16.91
C ALA A 568 -5.96 12.36 16.03
N VAL A 569 -6.49 12.54 14.82
CA VAL A 569 -6.63 11.49 13.81
C VAL A 569 -6.13 12.01 12.46
N VAL A 570 -5.28 11.22 11.80
CA VAL A 570 -4.81 11.47 10.43
C VAL A 570 -5.37 10.37 9.52
N ALA A 571 -6.29 10.75 8.64
CA ALA A 571 -6.97 9.85 7.70
C ALA A 571 -6.49 10.13 6.28
N ASP A 572 -5.68 9.22 5.73
CA ASP A 572 -5.07 9.38 4.41
C ASP A 572 -5.89 8.71 3.31
N VAL A 573 -6.26 9.44 2.25
CA VAL A 573 -7.10 8.93 1.13
C VAL A 573 -8.24 8.00 1.61
N PRO A 574 -9.09 8.42 2.55
CA PRO A 574 -9.89 7.48 3.34
C PRO A 574 -11.18 7.05 2.63
N PHE A 575 -11.43 5.73 2.58
CA PHE A 575 -12.70 5.15 2.11
C PHE A 575 -13.80 5.39 3.15
N VAL A 576 -14.67 6.38 2.94
CA VAL A 576 -15.58 6.89 4.00
C VAL A 576 -17.03 7.00 3.56
N ASP A 577 -17.30 6.94 2.26
CA ASP A 577 -18.64 7.01 1.69
C ASP A 577 -19.14 5.62 1.29
N VAL A 578 -18.99 4.67 2.22
CA VAL A 578 -19.04 3.22 1.97
C VAL A 578 -20.31 2.83 1.21
N ILE A 579 -21.46 3.28 1.66
CA ILE A 579 -22.74 2.84 1.08
C ILE A 579 -22.93 3.42 -0.32
N ASN A 580 -22.69 4.71 -0.53
CA ASN A 580 -22.88 5.34 -1.84
C ASN A 580 -21.90 4.78 -2.87
N THR A 581 -20.64 4.57 -2.49
CA THR A 581 -19.65 3.94 -3.38
C THR A 581 -20.01 2.48 -3.67
N MET A 582 -20.41 1.69 -2.66
CA MET A 582 -20.73 0.27 -2.85
C MET A 582 -22.03 -0.02 -3.60
N LEU A 583 -22.90 0.97 -3.77
CA LEU A 583 -24.07 0.89 -4.66
C LEU A 583 -23.73 1.07 -6.14
N ASP A 584 -22.57 1.63 -6.47
CA ASP A 584 -22.26 2.05 -7.83
C ASP A 584 -21.14 1.20 -8.44
N ALA A 585 -21.53 0.11 -9.11
CA ALA A 585 -20.61 -0.80 -9.79
C ALA A 585 -19.90 -0.20 -11.02
N SER A 586 -20.24 1.04 -11.44
CA SER A 586 -19.49 1.73 -12.49
C SER A 586 -18.15 2.28 -12.00
N LEU A 587 -17.98 2.41 -10.68
CA LEU A 587 -16.76 2.88 -10.06
C LEU A 587 -15.68 1.78 -10.02
N PRO A 588 -14.40 2.15 -10.04
CA PRO A 588 -13.33 1.21 -9.74
C PRO A 588 -13.53 0.47 -8.43
N LEU A 589 -13.18 -0.81 -8.41
CA LEU A 589 -13.17 -1.72 -7.26
C LEU A 589 -14.54 -2.12 -6.69
N THR A 590 -15.61 -1.33 -6.90
CA THR A 590 -16.89 -1.55 -6.21
C THR A 590 -17.43 -2.97 -6.31
N ALA A 591 -17.52 -3.51 -7.53
CA ALA A 591 -18.11 -4.84 -7.71
C ALA A 591 -17.27 -5.91 -7.01
N GLN A 592 -15.94 -5.88 -7.18
CA GLN A 592 -15.03 -6.81 -6.52
C GLN A 592 -15.14 -6.72 -4.99
N GLU A 593 -15.25 -5.52 -4.46
CA GLU A 593 -15.27 -5.27 -3.02
C GLU A 593 -16.58 -5.65 -2.31
N TRP A 594 -17.61 -6.08 -3.05
CA TRP A 594 -18.78 -6.71 -2.43
C TRP A 594 -18.42 -7.95 -1.61
N ASP A 595 -17.37 -8.69 -1.98
CA ASP A 595 -16.84 -9.85 -1.22
C ASP A 595 -15.93 -9.45 -0.04
N GLN A 596 -15.68 -8.15 0.12
CA GLN A 596 -14.87 -7.58 1.19
C GLN A 596 -15.74 -6.88 2.25
N TRP A 597 -16.70 -6.05 1.84
CA TRP A 597 -17.54 -5.24 2.73
C TRP A 597 -18.98 -5.73 2.83
N GLY A 598 -19.50 -6.30 1.74
CA GLY A 598 -20.91 -6.52 1.49
C GLY A 598 -21.41 -5.72 0.29
N ASN A 599 -22.47 -6.23 -0.31
CA ASN A 599 -23.24 -5.60 -1.37
C ASN A 599 -24.48 -4.91 -0.75
N PRO A 600 -24.55 -3.57 -0.70
CA PRO A 600 -25.67 -2.85 -0.10
C PRO A 600 -26.99 -2.98 -0.89
N HIS A 601 -26.98 -3.57 -2.09
CA HIS A 601 -28.21 -3.99 -2.74
C HIS A 601 -28.92 -5.14 -2.01
N ILE A 602 -28.24 -5.82 -1.08
CA ILE A 602 -28.79 -6.86 -0.20
C ILE A 602 -29.12 -6.24 1.15
N ALA A 603 -30.39 -6.32 1.58
CA ALA A 603 -30.90 -5.60 2.76
C ALA A 603 -30.12 -5.90 4.05
N GLU A 604 -29.78 -7.17 4.30
CA GLU A 604 -29.01 -7.57 5.48
C GLU A 604 -27.59 -6.98 5.48
N GLN A 605 -26.92 -7.01 4.33
CA GLN A 605 -25.56 -6.48 4.21
C GLN A 605 -25.57 -4.96 4.27
N TYR A 606 -26.56 -4.30 3.66
CA TYR A 606 -26.80 -2.86 3.84
C TYR A 606 -26.96 -2.49 5.31
N ALA A 607 -27.85 -3.18 6.04
CA ALA A 607 -28.09 -2.90 7.45
C ALA A 607 -26.83 -3.06 8.31
N TYR A 608 -25.96 -4.03 7.97
CA TYR A 608 -24.68 -4.20 8.63
C TYR A 608 -23.67 -3.10 8.28
N MET A 609 -23.47 -2.84 6.98
CA MET A 609 -22.56 -1.79 6.50
C MET A 609 -22.94 -0.41 7.03
N ARG A 610 -24.24 -0.14 7.17
CA ARG A 610 -24.77 1.09 7.76
C ARG A 610 -24.29 1.32 9.18
N GLN A 611 -23.99 0.29 9.96
CA GLN A 611 -23.51 0.45 11.35
C GLN A 611 -22.12 1.11 11.43
N TYR A 612 -21.32 1.06 10.36
CA TYR A 612 -19.95 1.56 10.40
C TYR A 612 -19.58 2.55 9.29
N SER A 613 -20.39 2.71 8.25
CA SER A 613 -20.12 3.66 7.16
C SER A 613 -19.84 5.07 7.70
N PRO A 614 -18.61 5.61 7.56
CA PRO A 614 -18.24 6.84 8.27
C PRO A 614 -19.09 8.06 7.90
N TYR A 615 -19.36 8.27 6.61
CA TYR A 615 -20.17 9.39 6.12
C TYR A 615 -21.60 9.34 6.66
N ASP A 616 -22.18 8.14 6.76
CA ASP A 616 -23.56 7.95 7.16
C ASP A 616 -23.76 7.93 8.69
N ASN A 617 -22.68 7.93 9.47
CA ASN A 617 -22.69 7.92 10.94
C ASN A 617 -22.05 9.19 11.55
N VAL A 618 -21.90 10.26 10.75
CA VAL A 618 -21.54 11.58 11.29
C VAL A 618 -22.71 12.13 12.11
N GLU A 619 -22.44 12.48 13.36
CA GLU A 619 -23.43 12.95 14.33
C GLU A 619 -23.06 14.34 14.87
N ALA A 620 -24.02 14.99 15.54
CA ALA A 620 -23.76 16.24 16.25
C ALA A 620 -23.05 15.98 17.58
N LYS A 621 -21.72 15.89 17.54
CA LYS A 621 -20.86 15.67 18.71
C LYS A 621 -19.46 16.27 18.54
N ALA A 622 -18.66 16.22 19.60
CA ALA A 622 -17.26 16.61 19.56
C ALA A 622 -16.42 15.54 18.85
N TYR A 623 -15.60 15.97 17.91
CA TYR A 623 -14.61 15.16 17.19
C TYR A 623 -13.18 15.57 17.60
N PRO A 624 -12.18 14.69 17.46
CA PRO A 624 -10.78 15.03 17.78
C PRO A 624 -10.20 16.04 16.77
N TRP A 625 -8.94 16.44 16.96
CA TRP A 625 -8.21 17.13 15.89
C TRP A 625 -8.11 16.21 14.69
N MET A 626 -8.39 16.69 13.49
CA MET A 626 -8.41 15.84 12.30
C MET A 626 -7.65 16.46 11.13
N LEU A 627 -6.81 15.65 10.49
CA LEU A 627 -6.23 15.92 9.19
C LEU A 627 -6.68 14.83 8.22
N VAL A 628 -7.39 15.25 7.18
CA VAL A 628 -7.83 14.39 6.07
C VAL A 628 -7.01 14.73 4.84
N THR A 629 -6.46 13.73 4.15
CA THR A 629 -5.72 13.93 2.90
C THR A 629 -6.39 13.17 1.76
N THR A 630 -6.30 13.69 0.53
CA THR A 630 -6.72 12.95 -0.67
C THR A 630 -5.98 13.47 -1.92
N SER A 631 -6.20 12.80 -3.06
CA SER A 631 -5.73 13.26 -4.36
C SER A 631 -6.88 13.34 -5.36
N PHE A 632 -6.86 14.36 -6.23
CA PHE A 632 -7.94 14.61 -7.20
C PHE A 632 -8.05 13.51 -8.28
N ASN A 633 -6.94 12.83 -8.60
CA ASN A 633 -6.90 11.72 -9.55
C ASN A 633 -6.72 10.36 -8.85
N ASP A 634 -7.13 10.23 -7.60
CA ASP A 634 -7.19 8.93 -6.94
C ASP A 634 -8.23 8.02 -7.64
N SER A 635 -7.80 6.80 -8.00
CA SER A 635 -8.59 5.76 -8.69
C SER A 635 -8.98 4.60 -7.78
N GLN A 636 -8.56 4.60 -6.51
CA GLN A 636 -8.92 3.57 -5.54
C GLN A 636 -9.90 4.09 -4.49
N VAL A 637 -9.71 5.33 -4.03
CA VAL A 637 -10.68 6.03 -3.18
C VAL A 637 -10.94 7.37 -3.82
N MET A 638 -12.15 7.57 -4.33
CA MET A 638 -12.43 8.72 -5.15
C MET A 638 -12.44 10.01 -4.31
N TYR A 639 -11.87 11.10 -4.84
CA TYR A 639 -11.62 12.34 -4.07
C TYR A 639 -12.87 12.91 -3.37
N TRP A 640 -14.07 12.65 -3.92
CA TRP A 640 -15.31 13.15 -3.37
C TRP A 640 -15.69 12.49 -2.06
N GLU A 641 -15.24 11.27 -1.77
CA GLU A 641 -15.56 10.59 -0.51
C GLU A 641 -15.06 11.39 0.71
N PRO A 642 -13.75 11.68 0.86
CA PRO A 642 -13.27 12.54 1.93
C PRO A 642 -13.80 13.97 1.83
N SER A 643 -14.06 14.49 0.63
CA SER A 643 -14.59 15.85 0.45
C SER A 643 -15.98 16.00 1.08
N LYS A 644 -16.89 15.06 0.79
CA LYS A 644 -18.22 14.97 1.38
C LYS A 644 -18.16 14.76 2.88
N TRP A 645 -17.28 13.87 3.33
CA TRP A 645 -17.13 13.56 4.75
C TRP A 645 -16.66 14.77 5.57
N VAL A 646 -15.67 15.52 5.06
CA VAL A 646 -15.21 16.77 5.70
C VAL A 646 -16.33 17.81 5.73
N ALA A 647 -17.07 18.00 4.63
CA ALA A 647 -18.20 18.92 4.59
C ALA A 647 -19.26 18.58 5.65
N LYS A 648 -19.65 17.31 5.77
CA LYS A 648 -20.63 16.84 6.75
C LYS A 648 -20.13 16.93 8.19
N LEU A 649 -18.86 16.59 8.45
CA LEU A 649 -18.23 16.77 9.76
C LEU A 649 -18.25 18.24 10.19
N ARG A 650 -17.91 19.19 9.31
CA ARG A 650 -17.97 20.62 9.63
C ARG A 650 -19.38 21.11 9.94
N ALA A 651 -20.38 20.59 9.25
CA ALA A 651 -21.77 20.97 9.47
C ALA A 651 -22.36 20.41 10.77
N ARG A 652 -21.80 19.33 11.32
CA ARG A 652 -22.37 18.61 12.48
C ARG A 652 -21.54 18.69 13.75
N LYS A 653 -20.21 18.78 13.67
CA LYS A 653 -19.36 18.75 14.86
C LYS A 653 -19.66 19.89 15.83
N THR A 654 -19.58 19.63 17.13
CA THR A 654 -19.94 20.59 18.19
C THR A 654 -18.73 21.19 18.91
N ASP A 655 -17.53 20.69 18.64
CA ASP A 655 -16.27 21.19 19.19
C ASP A 655 -15.68 22.32 18.34
N SER A 656 -14.59 22.92 18.82
CA SER A 656 -13.76 23.89 18.10
C SER A 656 -12.40 23.32 17.66
N ASN A 657 -12.21 22.00 17.70
CA ASN A 657 -10.98 21.37 17.26
C ASN A 657 -10.76 21.58 15.74
N PRO A 658 -9.49 21.68 15.30
CA PRO A 658 -9.14 21.75 13.90
C PRO A 658 -9.60 20.54 13.09
N LEU A 659 -10.17 20.82 11.91
CA LEU A 659 -10.47 19.84 10.87
C LEU A 659 -9.91 20.36 9.54
N TYR A 660 -8.72 19.87 9.20
CA TYR A 660 -8.00 20.23 7.99
C TYR A 660 -8.21 19.21 6.89
N PHE A 661 -8.32 19.70 5.65
CA PHE A 661 -8.45 18.88 4.46
C PHE A 661 -7.45 19.31 3.39
N LYS A 662 -6.52 18.41 3.08
CA LYS A 662 -5.43 18.65 2.13
C LYS A 662 -5.64 17.82 0.87
N VAL A 663 -5.79 18.49 -0.27
CA VAL A 663 -6.01 17.83 -1.56
C VAL A 663 -4.80 18.00 -2.47
N ASN A 664 -4.20 16.89 -2.90
CA ASN A 664 -3.20 16.90 -3.96
C ASN A 664 -3.91 16.92 -5.32
N LEU A 665 -3.91 18.09 -5.98
CA LEU A 665 -4.59 18.29 -7.26
C LEU A 665 -3.87 17.63 -8.47
N ALA A 666 -2.64 17.12 -8.29
CA ALA A 666 -1.86 16.47 -9.34
C ALA A 666 -1.64 14.97 -9.13
N GLY A 667 -1.64 14.50 -7.88
CA GLY A 667 -1.35 13.12 -7.52
C GLY A 667 -2.51 12.14 -7.75
N GLY A 668 -2.22 10.87 -7.50
CA GLY A 668 -3.20 9.77 -7.45
C GLY A 668 -3.23 9.16 -6.04
N HIS A 669 -3.62 7.89 -5.92
CA HIS A 669 -3.73 7.23 -4.61
C HIS A 669 -2.43 7.23 -3.78
N GLY A 670 -1.28 7.13 -4.45
CA GLY A 670 0.03 7.16 -3.80
C GLY A 670 0.54 8.57 -3.48
N GLY A 671 -0.28 9.61 -3.64
CA GLY A 671 0.11 11.01 -3.54
C GLY A 671 1.02 11.45 -4.70
N SER A 672 2.02 12.26 -4.37
CA SER A 672 3.02 12.73 -5.33
C SER A 672 3.92 11.60 -5.86
N SER A 673 4.32 11.66 -7.13
CA SER A 673 5.11 10.60 -7.79
C SER A 673 6.60 10.63 -7.44
N GLY A 674 7.18 11.81 -7.17
CA GLY A 674 8.60 11.98 -6.87
C GLY A 674 8.96 11.73 -5.40
N ARG A 675 10.17 11.21 -5.14
CA ARG A 675 10.59 10.85 -3.76
C ARG A 675 10.68 12.03 -2.80
N TYR A 676 10.97 13.25 -3.26
CA TYR A 676 11.10 14.43 -2.41
C TYR A 676 9.75 15.00 -1.98
N ASP A 677 8.79 15.08 -2.91
CA ASP A 677 7.45 15.61 -2.61
C ASP A 677 6.71 14.74 -1.58
N ARG A 678 6.92 13.42 -1.62
CA ARG A 678 6.40 12.51 -0.58
C ARG A 678 6.90 12.86 0.81
N LEU A 679 8.16 13.30 0.96
CA LEU A 679 8.69 13.72 2.26
C LEU A 679 8.03 15.01 2.75
N ARG A 680 7.64 15.91 1.83
CA ARG A 680 6.86 17.12 2.19
C ARG A 680 5.48 16.75 2.72
N GLU A 681 4.81 15.80 2.09
CA GLU A 681 3.51 15.29 2.56
C GLU A 681 3.62 14.60 3.93
N ILE A 682 4.71 13.85 4.18
CA ILE A 682 4.96 13.26 5.51
C ILE A 682 5.28 14.36 6.54
N ALA A 683 6.10 15.34 6.19
CA ALA A 683 6.48 16.43 7.08
C ALA A 683 5.27 17.26 7.52
N PHE A 684 4.35 17.51 6.58
CA PHE A 684 3.09 18.18 6.85
C PHE A 684 2.23 17.41 7.87
N ARG A 685 2.06 16.10 7.66
CA ARG A 685 1.33 15.23 8.60
C ARG A 685 1.98 15.19 9.98
N TYR A 686 3.30 15.04 10.05
CA TYR A 686 4.02 14.98 11.32
C TYR A 686 4.02 16.32 12.06
N ALA A 687 4.07 17.44 11.35
CA ALA A 687 3.89 18.75 11.94
C ALA A 687 2.51 18.88 12.59
N PHE A 688 1.44 18.42 11.93
CA PHE A 688 0.10 18.37 12.50
C PHE A 688 0.04 17.48 13.76
N MET A 689 0.62 16.27 13.70
CA MET A 689 0.64 15.35 14.85
C MET A 689 1.39 15.94 16.05
N LEU A 690 2.54 16.59 15.82
CA LEU A 690 3.32 17.25 16.86
C LEU A 690 2.58 18.45 17.44
N ASP A 691 1.96 19.27 16.60
CA ASP A 691 1.17 20.44 17.03
C ASP A 691 -0.03 20.03 17.88
N ALA A 692 -0.75 18.97 17.48
CA ALA A 692 -1.91 18.48 18.21
C ALA A 692 -1.60 18.08 19.66
N VAL A 693 -0.38 17.60 19.94
CA VAL A 693 0.08 17.24 21.29
C VAL A 693 0.96 18.30 21.96
N GLY A 694 1.01 19.51 21.40
CA GLY A 694 1.72 20.66 21.97
C GLY A 694 3.25 20.63 21.81
N LEU A 695 3.76 19.88 20.83
CA LEU A 695 5.19 19.69 20.58
C LEU A 695 5.73 20.43 19.34
N ALA A 696 4.95 21.34 18.75
CA ALA A 696 5.38 22.08 17.55
C ALA A 696 6.65 22.94 17.74
N GLY A 697 6.94 23.40 18.97
CA GLY A 697 8.13 24.19 19.31
C GLY A 697 9.34 23.37 19.79
N THR A 698 9.22 22.04 19.90
CA THR A 698 10.24 21.19 20.52
C THR A 698 11.33 20.83 19.53
N ARG A 699 12.60 21.10 19.89
CA ARG A 699 13.75 20.60 19.14
C ARG A 699 13.95 19.11 19.44
N GLN A 700 14.57 18.40 18.49
CA GLN A 700 15.00 17.01 18.69
C GLN A 700 15.88 16.93 19.95
N ALA A 701 15.73 15.87 20.75
CA ALA A 701 16.72 15.59 21.80
C ALA A 701 18.09 15.43 21.12
N SER A 702 19.10 16.19 21.56
CA SER A 702 20.43 16.12 20.96
C SER A 702 20.98 14.70 21.08
N ALA A 703 21.35 14.10 19.95
CA ALA A 703 22.13 12.88 19.94
C ALA A 703 23.59 13.23 20.24
N ASN A 704 23.86 13.53 21.52
CA ASN A 704 25.13 13.49 22.28
C ASN A 704 25.17 14.61 23.34
N PRO A 705 25.72 14.33 24.55
CA PRO A 705 26.32 15.38 25.37
C PRO A 705 27.54 16.02 24.70
#